data_AF-A0A5N7BXU9-F1
#
_entry.id   AF-A0A5N7BXU9-F1
#
_cell.length_a   1.000
_cell.length_b   1.000
_cell.length_c   1.000
_cell.angle_alpha   90.00
_cell.angle_beta   90.00
_cell.angle_gamma   90.00
#
_symmetry.space_group_name_H-M   'P 1'
#
loop_
_entity.id
_entity.type
_entity.pdbx_description
1 polymer ?
#
loop_
_entity_poly.entity_id
_entity_poly.type
_entity_poly.pdbx_seq_one_letter_code
_entity_poly.pdbx_strand_id
1 'polypeptide(L)'
;MSSSTTLDKINVVNDPRIRRCSATINGKTYGYLLAQPEGGFTRTVFLIHGFPDLSMGWRYQIPVFLKLGFRVVAVDCIGYGRSDAPTGSLDPYSYKSHADDLFELGKQLGCENIVLAGHDWGSVIASRFTLYHPSFITHLILFVVPYLPPSSKYIDTADLAKLVPTVAYQLQFGSADGVVESHTQDKEGIRAFLNGLYGGATPEGKFAMDSTRGFDFDLATKLGHTRLLSEDELQYYVEEYSRNGLQGPCNYYRIRQQSFTDEQPLLAQGKEAISIKCPVLYVHALADLVVNSEMPKAMVPFVPNLTVKEVEAGHWALWQKPAEVNAFVTEWLQQQGLVESSKLPPRRPNGREQSGVHEIEVDERDDAHSIITPSKHTPKAFRVLRGSVSAGGPLRPFRLVKQDIVNLRRRYVSDWTLFNQLIFASAVYLFFTNLLPGITFASDLYVLTGKTWGTIEVVFSTGLCGVIFSFVQGILLIKAMTTSVPFLPFMAWSLIHAAWLHYILAIINAHDWTMRYVTTFATEIFSLLNSIIYFHKAIQELERAHDTLSFAAFLYAVIGAVGTMLLAIFLSTAESWKPLFHRYIRMGLTEYAAAISIIVFIAMPHIGELAYLDKMTLPVSSSFKPTSPDRDKFFVEFWTLPIEWVFAAIIPGIIITILFFFDHEVSSIICTIDRYGTRKPGGFAWDIILLGTTTALCGILGIPPANGLLPQAPLHSESLMHSEREQRTITIDSEEKVESHDVKRVHEQRWSSFLHAGAILLFVSPPFMKVLGLTPTSVLAGLFMFMGEQSLSVNPILYRTFYLLTPSSELPPLPSSLAKQADGSDMNDTSPPPRPSYVPIHLYTILQIVITVVIFIVTLTRGAPAFPVLIVALVPFRLLVMKRWWPREVLRFVDAWACREGTPEDDEDAEAKKDGTISGASQSTEVGGIFSSRLDETGMHSGTPAVIPRPMSHPGEVEILDRSETGQEWVELEFRTRQDEELGRPIKGC
;
A
#
# COMPACT_ATOMS: atom_id res chain seq x y z
N MET A 1 -2.83 -24.56 31.45
CA MET A 1 -1.64 -25.27 30.96
C MET A 1 -1.72 -25.29 29.43
N SER A 2 -0.83 -24.58 28.75
CA SER A 2 -0.65 -24.68 27.30
C SER A 2 0.68 -25.38 27.04
N SER A 3 0.67 -26.49 26.31
CA SER A 3 1.90 -27.20 25.95
C SER A 3 2.52 -26.55 24.72
N SER A 4 3.63 -25.84 24.89
CA SER A 4 4.44 -25.37 23.76
C SER A 4 4.92 -26.58 22.95
N THR A 5 4.46 -26.69 21.71
CA THR A 5 4.96 -27.69 20.75
C THR A 5 6.27 -27.19 20.17
N THR A 6 7.37 -27.54 20.82
CA THR A 6 8.72 -27.38 20.27
C THR A 6 8.84 -28.14 18.94
N LEU A 7 9.50 -27.54 17.95
CA LEU A 7 9.75 -28.23 16.69
C LEU A 7 10.75 -29.37 16.89
N ASP A 8 10.41 -30.51 16.30
CA ASP A 8 11.27 -31.69 16.23
C ASP A 8 12.45 -31.45 15.26
N LYS A 9 13.59 -31.02 15.81
CA LYS A 9 14.87 -30.86 15.10
C LYS A 9 15.87 -31.95 15.47
N ILE A 10 16.85 -32.22 14.61
CA ILE A 10 18.02 -33.04 14.92
C ILE A 10 18.90 -32.34 15.95
N ASN A 11 19.38 -33.07 16.96
CA ASN A 11 20.43 -32.58 17.86
C ASN A 11 21.83 -32.76 17.23
N VAL A 12 22.68 -31.74 17.32
CA VAL A 12 24.07 -31.80 16.83
C VAL A 12 24.89 -32.83 17.61
N VAL A 13 24.58 -33.01 18.89
CA VAL A 13 25.18 -34.02 19.79
C VAL A 13 24.30 -35.27 19.85
N ASN A 14 24.85 -36.41 19.45
CA ASN A 14 24.34 -37.77 19.72
C ASN A 14 22.87 -38.08 19.34
N ASP A 15 22.28 -37.39 18.36
CA ASP A 15 20.95 -37.75 17.85
C ASP A 15 20.98 -39.12 17.13
N PRO A 16 20.16 -40.12 17.55
CA PRO A 16 20.22 -41.47 17.01
C PRO A 16 19.68 -41.60 15.57
N ARG A 17 19.00 -40.57 15.05
CA ARG A 17 18.37 -40.59 13.71
C ARG A 17 19.36 -40.33 12.58
N ILE A 18 20.56 -39.84 12.89
CA ILE A 18 21.61 -39.53 11.91
C ILE A 18 22.88 -40.36 12.17
N ARG A 19 23.42 -40.97 11.12
CA ARG A 19 24.73 -41.63 11.15
C ARG A 19 25.74 -40.81 10.34
N ARG A 20 26.76 -40.29 11.01
CA ARG A 20 27.92 -39.66 10.36
C ARG A 20 28.71 -40.73 9.60
N CYS A 21 28.87 -40.54 8.29
CA CYS A 21 29.48 -41.46 7.35
C CYS A 21 30.53 -40.72 6.50
N SER A 22 31.37 -41.47 5.79
CA SER A 22 32.25 -40.93 4.74
C SER A 22 32.34 -41.87 3.56
N ALA A 23 32.77 -41.35 2.41
CA ALA A 23 33.04 -42.10 1.18
C ALA A 23 34.21 -41.48 0.41
N THR A 24 34.93 -42.30 -0.36
CA THR A 24 36.00 -41.83 -1.25
C THR A 24 35.49 -41.80 -2.70
N ILE A 25 35.52 -40.63 -3.29
CA ILE A 25 34.87 -40.27 -4.55
C ILE A 25 35.90 -39.50 -5.38
N ASN A 26 36.22 -39.98 -6.59
CA ASN A 26 37.12 -39.28 -7.52
C ASN A 26 38.47 -38.83 -6.87
N GLY A 27 38.99 -39.63 -5.93
CA GLY A 27 40.23 -39.32 -5.18
C GLY A 27 40.08 -38.38 -3.97
N LYS A 28 38.86 -37.93 -3.65
CA LYS A 28 38.51 -37.03 -2.56
C LYS A 28 37.63 -37.74 -1.52
N THR A 29 37.78 -37.40 -0.25
CA THR A 29 36.92 -37.89 0.85
C THR A 29 35.77 -36.92 1.08
N TYR A 30 34.53 -37.41 1.04
CA TYR A 30 33.36 -36.66 1.49
C TYR A 30 32.87 -37.19 2.83
N GLY A 31 32.56 -36.29 3.76
CA GLY A 31 31.72 -36.55 4.93
C GLY A 31 30.25 -36.33 4.60
N TYR A 32 29.35 -37.13 5.21
CA TYR A 32 27.91 -36.91 5.09
C TYR A 32 27.12 -37.47 6.28
N LEU A 33 25.96 -36.87 6.55
CA LEU A 33 24.93 -37.42 7.44
C LEU A 33 24.01 -38.32 6.61
N LEU A 34 23.92 -39.59 7.01
CA LEU A 34 22.93 -40.53 6.50
C LEU A 34 21.80 -40.68 7.52
N ALA A 35 20.56 -40.40 7.11
CA ALA A 35 19.36 -40.69 7.90
C ALA A 35 18.44 -41.63 7.13
N GLN A 36 17.85 -42.61 7.80
CA GLN A 36 16.94 -43.59 7.19
C GLN A 36 15.73 -43.86 8.10
N PRO A 37 14.50 -43.94 7.55
CA PRO A 37 13.33 -44.37 8.31
C PRO A 37 13.41 -45.87 8.62
N GLU A 38 13.00 -46.26 9.84
CA GLU A 38 13.15 -47.62 10.37
C GLU A 38 12.41 -48.69 9.54
N GLY A 39 11.30 -48.32 8.89
CA GLY A 39 10.50 -49.21 8.03
C GLY A 39 11.01 -49.35 6.59
N GLY A 40 12.19 -48.83 6.26
CA GLY A 40 12.69 -48.72 4.90
C GLY A 40 12.19 -47.47 4.15
N PHE A 41 12.87 -47.11 3.06
CA PHE A 41 12.67 -45.86 2.34
C PHE A 41 12.09 -46.06 0.93
N THR A 42 11.33 -45.08 0.44
CA THR A 42 10.75 -45.09 -0.92
C THR A 42 11.64 -44.39 -1.95
N ARG A 43 12.31 -43.31 -1.54
CA ARG A 43 13.19 -42.48 -2.37
C ARG A 43 14.39 -42.00 -1.56
N THR A 44 15.42 -41.49 -2.25
CA THR A 44 16.56 -40.82 -1.62
C THR A 44 16.52 -39.33 -1.94
N VAL A 45 16.72 -38.47 -0.93
CA VAL A 45 16.94 -37.04 -1.09
C VAL A 45 18.38 -36.68 -0.71
N PHE A 46 19.06 -35.93 -1.59
CA PHE A 46 20.36 -35.34 -1.32
C PHE A 46 20.18 -33.88 -0.91
N LEU A 47 20.83 -33.47 0.18
CA LEU A 47 20.75 -32.11 0.73
C LEU A 47 22.15 -31.46 0.72
N ILE A 48 22.29 -30.36 -0.02
CA ILE A 48 23.57 -29.64 -0.21
C ILE A 48 23.49 -28.27 0.48
N HIS A 49 24.30 -28.05 1.51
CA HIS A 49 24.36 -26.76 2.22
C HIS A 49 25.15 -25.69 1.44
N GLY A 50 25.03 -24.43 1.87
CA GLY A 50 25.88 -23.32 1.42
C GLY A 50 26.79 -22.78 2.52
N PHE A 51 27.14 -21.50 2.46
CA PHE A 51 28.08 -20.86 3.38
C PHE A 51 27.34 -20.05 4.49
N PRO A 52 27.79 -20.05 5.76
CA PRO A 52 28.85 -20.84 6.36
C PRO A 52 28.27 -22.09 7.06
N ASP A 53 27.41 -22.81 6.35
CA ASP A 53 26.65 -23.93 6.88
C ASP A 53 27.42 -25.26 6.67
N LEU A 54 26.86 -26.37 7.16
CA LEU A 54 27.38 -27.74 7.07
C LEU A 54 26.23 -28.70 6.75
N SER A 55 26.50 -30.01 6.63
CA SER A 55 25.44 -31.03 6.55
C SER A 55 24.38 -30.94 7.68
N MET A 56 24.77 -30.40 8.84
CA MET A 56 23.92 -30.17 10.01
C MET A 56 22.93 -28.98 9.86
N GLY A 57 23.08 -28.15 8.83
CA GLY A 57 22.13 -27.09 8.50
C GLY A 57 20.70 -27.59 8.34
N TRP A 58 20.57 -28.78 7.77
CA TRP A 58 19.31 -29.45 7.47
C TRP A 58 18.59 -30.06 8.70
N ARG A 59 19.04 -29.76 9.93
CA ARG A 59 18.49 -30.30 11.18
C ARG A 59 16.98 -30.12 11.38
N TYR A 60 16.35 -29.13 10.76
CA TYR A 60 14.89 -28.94 10.78
C TYR A 60 14.16 -29.72 9.66
N GLN A 61 14.86 -30.09 8.58
CA GLN A 61 14.29 -30.73 7.38
C GLN A 61 14.47 -32.25 7.39
N ILE A 62 15.60 -32.76 7.90
CA ILE A 62 15.88 -34.20 8.03
C ILE A 62 14.71 -34.95 8.72
N PRO A 63 14.15 -34.48 9.86
CA PRO A 63 13.05 -35.18 10.53
C PRO A 63 11.74 -35.19 9.71
N VAL A 64 11.56 -34.25 8.79
CA VAL A 64 10.40 -34.20 7.89
C VAL A 64 10.56 -35.17 6.73
N PHE A 65 11.69 -35.15 6.02
CA PHE A 65 11.96 -36.12 4.96
C PHE A 65 11.89 -37.57 5.46
N LEU A 66 12.38 -37.86 6.67
CA LEU A 66 12.22 -39.16 7.32
C LEU A 66 10.74 -39.57 7.50
N LYS A 67 9.88 -38.65 7.95
CA LYS A 67 8.43 -38.88 8.12
C LYS A 67 7.70 -39.08 6.78
N LEU A 68 8.18 -38.45 5.71
CA LEU A 68 7.69 -38.68 4.34
C LEU A 68 8.16 -40.04 3.77
N GLY A 69 9.08 -40.75 4.45
CA GLY A 69 9.60 -42.06 4.04
C GLY A 69 10.86 -42.01 3.17
N PHE A 70 11.58 -40.89 3.17
CA PHE A 70 12.77 -40.69 2.33
C PHE A 70 14.05 -41.02 3.11
N ARG A 71 15.00 -41.67 2.43
CA ARG A 71 16.41 -41.74 2.87
C ARG A 71 17.04 -40.37 2.65
N VAL A 72 17.67 -39.80 3.67
CA VAL A 72 18.31 -38.48 3.59
C VAL A 72 19.83 -38.63 3.57
N VAL A 73 20.48 -37.93 2.65
CA VAL A 73 21.92 -37.80 2.56
C VAL A 73 22.26 -36.31 2.56
N ALA A 74 22.68 -35.77 3.70
CA ALA A 74 23.14 -34.39 3.80
C ALA A 74 24.67 -34.40 3.77
N VAL A 75 25.27 -33.87 2.69
CA VAL A 75 26.73 -33.88 2.50
C VAL A 75 27.39 -32.71 3.20
N ASP A 76 28.62 -32.87 3.70
CA ASP A 76 29.54 -31.74 3.89
C ASP A 76 30.21 -31.48 2.54
N CYS A 77 30.18 -30.25 2.02
CA CYS A 77 30.80 -29.93 0.74
C CYS A 77 32.34 -29.92 0.85
N ILE A 78 33.06 -30.09 -0.26
CA ILE A 78 34.55 -30.03 -0.26
C ILE A 78 35.05 -28.71 0.33
N GLY A 79 36.03 -28.78 1.24
CA GLY A 79 36.47 -27.67 2.08
C GLY A 79 35.83 -27.61 3.46
N TYR A 80 34.61 -28.14 3.65
CA TYR A 80 33.83 -28.00 4.88
C TYR A 80 33.86 -29.25 5.76
N GLY A 81 33.81 -29.03 7.08
CA GLY A 81 33.53 -30.06 8.08
C GLY A 81 34.37 -31.33 7.91
N ARG A 82 33.73 -32.44 7.57
CA ARG A 82 34.36 -33.78 7.50
C ARG A 82 34.73 -34.22 6.08
N SER A 83 34.65 -33.32 5.11
CA SER A 83 35.13 -33.52 3.75
C SER A 83 36.54 -32.96 3.58
N ASP A 84 37.30 -33.48 2.60
CA ASP A 84 38.65 -33.00 2.30
C ASP A 84 38.65 -31.52 1.90
N ALA A 85 39.72 -30.80 2.24
CA ALA A 85 39.95 -29.41 1.84
C ALA A 85 41.24 -29.27 1.00
N PRO A 86 41.21 -29.59 -0.31
CA PRO A 86 42.39 -29.47 -1.17
C PRO A 86 42.89 -28.02 -1.26
N THR A 87 44.20 -27.79 -1.16
CA THR A 87 44.79 -26.44 -1.21
C THR A 87 45.58 -26.17 -2.49
N GLY A 88 45.99 -27.20 -3.23
CA GLY A 88 46.84 -27.09 -4.42
C GLY A 88 46.14 -26.74 -5.74
N SER A 89 44.80 -26.67 -5.76
CA SER A 89 44.01 -26.29 -6.95
C SER A 89 42.62 -25.80 -6.55
N LEU A 90 42.02 -24.96 -7.41
CA LEU A 90 40.62 -24.53 -7.30
C LEU A 90 39.64 -25.48 -8.03
N ASP A 91 40.14 -26.35 -8.92
CA ASP A 91 39.33 -27.32 -9.69
C ASP A 91 38.43 -28.22 -8.82
N PRO A 92 38.90 -28.79 -7.68
CA PRO A 92 38.05 -29.56 -6.76
C PRO A 92 36.82 -28.82 -6.22
N TYR A 93 36.82 -27.49 -6.27
CA TYR A 93 35.74 -26.63 -5.78
C TYR A 93 34.75 -26.19 -6.88
N SER A 94 35.01 -26.53 -8.16
CA SER A 94 34.13 -26.14 -9.27
C SER A 94 32.75 -26.81 -9.15
N TYR A 95 31.70 -26.13 -9.61
CA TYR A 95 30.33 -26.68 -9.60
C TYR A 95 30.21 -27.97 -10.43
N LYS A 96 31.13 -28.20 -11.38
CA LYS A 96 31.21 -29.43 -12.16
C LYS A 96 31.88 -30.56 -11.36
N SER A 97 32.97 -30.27 -10.65
CA SER A 97 33.60 -31.23 -9.71
C SER A 97 32.57 -31.78 -8.73
N HIS A 98 31.78 -30.90 -8.10
CA HIS A 98 30.71 -31.29 -7.16
C HIS A 98 29.58 -32.08 -7.84
N ALA A 99 29.18 -31.71 -9.06
CA ALA A 99 28.16 -32.45 -9.80
C ALA A 99 28.59 -33.90 -10.08
N ASP A 100 29.83 -34.09 -10.55
CA ASP A 100 30.38 -35.41 -10.88
C ASP A 100 30.65 -36.25 -9.62
N ASP A 101 31.08 -35.61 -8.52
CA ASP A 101 31.28 -36.27 -7.23
C ASP A 101 29.95 -36.73 -6.61
N LEU A 102 28.93 -35.89 -6.60
CA LEU A 102 27.63 -36.23 -6.00
C LEU A 102 26.86 -37.26 -6.84
N PHE A 103 27.08 -37.29 -8.15
CA PHE A 103 26.65 -38.39 -9.01
C PHE A 103 27.32 -39.72 -8.63
N GLU A 104 28.64 -39.70 -8.40
CA GLU A 104 29.40 -40.87 -7.96
C GLU A 104 28.98 -41.36 -6.56
N LEU A 105 28.81 -40.46 -5.59
CA LEU A 105 28.23 -40.79 -4.28
C LEU A 105 26.84 -41.42 -4.40
N GLY A 106 26.00 -40.89 -5.30
CA GLY A 106 24.69 -41.45 -5.63
C GLY A 106 24.77 -42.91 -6.07
N LYS A 107 25.66 -43.22 -7.02
CA LYS A 107 25.88 -44.60 -7.50
C LYS A 107 26.44 -45.51 -6.39
N GLN A 108 27.42 -45.05 -5.60
CA GLN A 108 27.96 -45.82 -4.48
C GLN A 108 26.91 -46.12 -3.40
N LEU A 109 25.92 -45.24 -3.20
CA LEU A 109 24.78 -45.45 -2.31
C LEU A 109 23.60 -46.20 -2.95
N GLY A 110 23.77 -46.72 -4.17
CA GLY A 110 22.75 -47.49 -4.88
C GLY A 110 21.52 -46.68 -5.32
N CYS A 111 21.67 -45.37 -5.56
CA CYS A 111 20.63 -44.56 -6.19
C CYS A 111 20.62 -44.77 -7.71
N GLU A 112 19.48 -45.10 -8.28
CA GLU A 112 19.24 -44.98 -9.74
C GLU A 112 18.86 -43.54 -10.13
N ASN A 113 18.16 -42.85 -9.23
CA ASN A 113 17.78 -41.44 -9.34
C ASN A 113 17.48 -40.89 -7.92
N ILE A 114 17.44 -39.56 -7.79
CA ILE A 114 17.26 -38.86 -6.51
C ILE A 114 16.28 -37.70 -6.59
N VAL A 115 15.84 -37.21 -5.43
CA VAL A 115 15.39 -35.83 -5.24
C VAL A 115 16.58 -35.02 -4.73
N LEU A 116 16.71 -33.77 -5.16
CA LEU A 116 17.87 -32.92 -4.83
C LEU A 116 17.41 -31.62 -4.20
N ALA A 117 18.04 -31.20 -3.11
CA ALA A 117 17.81 -29.89 -2.51
C ALA A 117 19.12 -29.15 -2.22
N GLY A 118 19.10 -27.83 -2.41
CA GLY A 118 20.24 -26.95 -2.15
C GLY A 118 19.84 -25.68 -1.41
N HIS A 119 20.74 -25.14 -0.60
CA HIS A 119 20.66 -23.82 0.03
C HIS A 119 21.91 -23.01 -0.27
N ASP A 120 21.79 -21.70 -0.54
CA ASP A 120 22.89 -20.79 -0.88
C ASP A 120 23.82 -21.36 -1.99
N TRP A 121 25.14 -21.54 -1.78
CA TRP A 121 26.03 -22.18 -2.75
C TRP A 121 25.60 -23.61 -3.08
N GLY A 122 24.96 -24.31 -2.14
CA GLY A 122 24.31 -25.59 -2.37
C GLY A 122 23.18 -25.52 -3.40
N SER A 123 22.43 -24.42 -3.49
CA SER A 123 21.45 -24.18 -4.57
C SER A 123 22.13 -24.02 -5.93
N VAL A 124 23.28 -23.34 -5.96
CA VAL A 124 24.11 -23.18 -7.17
C VAL A 124 24.61 -24.54 -7.64
N ILE A 125 25.22 -25.33 -6.75
CA ILE A 125 25.70 -26.69 -7.03
C ILE A 125 24.56 -27.62 -7.46
N ALA A 126 23.44 -27.63 -6.72
CA ALA A 126 22.28 -28.47 -7.03
C ALA A 126 21.73 -28.19 -8.43
N SER A 127 21.69 -26.92 -8.82
CA SER A 127 21.32 -26.52 -10.18
C SER A 127 22.30 -27.07 -11.22
N ARG A 128 23.62 -26.95 -11.01
CA ARG A 128 24.64 -27.47 -11.95
C ARG A 128 24.63 -29.00 -12.04
N PHE A 129 24.46 -29.71 -10.93
CA PHE A 129 24.28 -31.16 -10.90
C PHE A 129 23.08 -31.58 -11.75
N THR A 130 21.99 -30.82 -11.70
CA THR A 130 20.79 -31.03 -12.55
C THR A 130 21.05 -30.77 -14.05
N LEU A 131 22.03 -29.92 -14.42
CA LEU A 131 22.42 -29.71 -15.82
C LEU A 131 23.39 -30.77 -16.35
N TYR A 132 24.37 -31.19 -15.53
CA TYR A 132 25.38 -32.19 -15.95
C TYR A 132 24.84 -33.63 -15.92
N HIS A 133 23.94 -33.96 -14.99
CA HIS A 133 23.36 -35.30 -14.80
C HIS A 133 21.82 -35.29 -14.80
N PRO A 134 21.16 -34.75 -15.84
CA PRO A 134 19.72 -34.44 -15.82
C PRO A 134 18.81 -35.67 -15.69
N SER A 135 19.25 -36.85 -16.12
CA SER A 135 18.50 -38.11 -15.97
C SER A 135 18.55 -38.68 -14.54
N PHE A 136 19.44 -38.19 -13.68
CA PHE A 136 19.60 -38.65 -12.30
C PHE A 136 18.73 -37.86 -11.31
N ILE A 137 18.37 -36.63 -11.65
CA ILE A 137 17.62 -35.72 -10.78
C ILE A 137 16.14 -35.75 -11.17
N THR A 138 15.29 -36.33 -10.33
CA THR A 138 13.84 -36.39 -10.59
C THR A 138 13.12 -35.08 -10.28
N HIS A 139 13.56 -34.38 -9.24
CA HIS A 139 12.96 -33.18 -8.67
C HIS A 139 14.04 -32.35 -7.98
N LEU A 140 13.95 -31.02 -8.09
CA LEU A 140 14.90 -30.08 -7.52
C LEU A 140 14.20 -29.13 -6.53
N ILE A 141 14.87 -28.79 -5.43
CA ILE A 141 14.41 -27.81 -4.45
C ILE A 141 15.53 -26.80 -4.19
N LEU A 142 15.28 -25.52 -4.38
CA LEU A 142 16.26 -24.44 -4.22
C LEU A 142 15.79 -23.48 -3.13
N PHE A 143 16.58 -23.29 -2.08
CA PHE A 143 16.29 -22.32 -1.02
C PHE A 143 17.17 -21.08 -1.17
N VAL A 144 16.55 -19.91 -1.08
CA VAL A 144 17.14 -18.56 -1.11
C VAL A 144 17.81 -18.21 -2.44
N VAL A 145 18.91 -18.87 -2.82
CA VAL A 145 19.60 -18.57 -4.09
C VAL A 145 18.90 -19.25 -5.27
N PRO A 146 18.44 -18.50 -6.29
CA PRO A 146 17.74 -19.05 -7.46
C PRO A 146 18.70 -19.69 -8.47
N TYR A 147 18.15 -20.42 -9.45
CA TYR A 147 18.95 -20.87 -10.59
C TYR A 147 19.31 -19.69 -11.49
N LEU A 148 20.60 -19.35 -11.54
CA LEU A 148 21.16 -18.45 -12.54
C LEU A 148 21.80 -19.26 -13.68
N PRO A 149 21.35 -19.09 -14.94
CA PRO A 149 21.88 -19.84 -16.08
C PRO A 149 23.31 -19.43 -16.42
N PRO A 150 24.10 -20.32 -17.06
CA PRO A 150 25.44 -20.01 -17.53
C PRO A 150 25.51 -18.76 -18.43
N SER A 151 26.58 -17.98 -18.28
CA SER A 151 26.84 -16.78 -19.09
C SER A 151 27.71 -17.06 -20.30
N SER A 152 27.39 -16.45 -21.45
CA SER A 152 28.25 -16.44 -22.66
C SER A 152 29.38 -15.41 -22.61
N LYS A 153 29.49 -14.63 -21.53
CA LYS A 153 30.57 -13.67 -21.29
C LYS A 153 31.11 -13.80 -19.86
N TYR A 154 32.43 -13.87 -19.72
CA TYR A 154 33.06 -13.76 -18.41
C TYR A 154 32.87 -12.35 -17.87
N ILE A 155 32.53 -12.24 -16.58
CA ILE A 155 32.48 -10.99 -15.82
C ILE A 155 33.22 -11.29 -14.52
N ASP A 156 34.22 -10.48 -14.21
CA ASP A 156 34.97 -10.64 -12.97
C ASP A 156 34.12 -10.31 -11.74
N THR A 157 34.44 -10.87 -10.57
CA THR A 157 33.81 -10.50 -9.30
C THR A 157 33.86 -8.98 -9.06
N ALA A 158 34.94 -8.31 -9.47
CA ALA A 158 35.10 -6.86 -9.31
C ALA A 158 34.21 -6.02 -10.23
N ASP A 159 33.83 -6.53 -11.40
CA ASP A 159 32.87 -5.86 -12.30
C ASP A 159 31.42 -6.25 -11.97
N LEU A 160 31.20 -7.50 -11.57
CA LEU A 160 29.90 -7.97 -11.09
C LEU A 160 29.44 -7.19 -9.84
N ALA A 161 30.36 -6.89 -8.91
CA ALA A 161 30.08 -6.05 -7.73
C ALA A 161 29.66 -4.60 -8.08
N LYS A 162 30.03 -4.08 -9.26
CA LYS A 162 29.58 -2.75 -9.74
C LYS A 162 28.17 -2.82 -10.34
N LEU A 163 27.80 -3.95 -10.94
CA LEU A 163 26.49 -4.19 -11.54
C LEU A 163 25.44 -4.63 -10.51
N VAL A 164 25.86 -5.40 -9.50
CA VAL A 164 25.03 -5.94 -8.42
C VAL A 164 25.74 -5.69 -7.08
N PRO A 165 25.53 -4.53 -6.43
CA PRO A 165 26.24 -4.17 -5.21
C PRO A 165 26.07 -5.16 -4.04
N THR A 166 24.97 -5.93 -3.99
CA THR A 166 24.72 -6.94 -2.95
C THR A 166 25.59 -8.20 -3.06
N VAL A 167 26.47 -8.31 -4.07
CA VAL A 167 27.52 -9.36 -4.11
C VAL A 167 28.93 -8.81 -3.89
N ALA A 168 29.10 -7.55 -3.49
CA ALA A 168 30.42 -6.95 -3.31
C ALA A 168 31.21 -7.59 -2.14
N TYR A 169 30.55 -8.16 -1.13
CA TYR A 169 31.20 -8.95 -0.06
C TYR A 169 32.09 -10.09 -0.60
N GLN A 170 31.78 -10.63 -1.78
CA GLN A 170 32.54 -11.69 -2.42
C GLN A 170 33.99 -11.26 -2.76
N LEU A 171 34.27 -9.96 -2.86
CA LEU A 171 35.63 -9.43 -3.03
C LEU A 171 36.50 -9.60 -1.79
N GLN A 172 35.91 -9.48 -0.59
CA GLN A 172 36.62 -9.73 0.66
C GLN A 172 36.78 -11.25 0.89
N PHE A 173 35.69 -12.01 0.71
CA PHE A 173 35.68 -13.46 1.00
C PHE A 173 36.48 -14.27 -0.02
N GLY A 174 36.57 -13.81 -1.27
CA GLY A 174 37.42 -14.39 -2.32
C GLY A 174 38.80 -13.74 -2.43
N SER A 175 39.15 -12.78 -1.56
CA SER A 175 40.39 -11.98 -1.68
C SER A 175 41.65 -12.84 -1.81
N ALA A 176 42.60 -12.39 -2.64
CA ALA A 176 43.93 -13.02 -2.75
C ALA A 176 44.76 -12.84 -1.47
N ASP A 177 44.52 -11.76 -0.73
CA ASP A 177 45.19 -11.43 0.53
C ASP A 177 44.71 -12.28 1.73
N GLY A 178 43.69 -13.13 1.55
CA GLY A 178 43.18 -14.03 2.59
C GLY A 178 42.56 -13.30 3.78
N VAL A 179 41.76 -12.25 3.54
CA VAL A 179 41.24 -11.36 4.59
C VAL A 179 40.36 -12.09 5.60
N VAL A 180 39.55 -13.06 5.17
CA VAL A 180 38.74 -13.87 6.08
C VAL A 180 39.60 -14.89 6.82
N GLU A 181 40.47 -15.60 6.11
CA GLU A 181 41.32 -16.64 6.68
C GLU A 181 42.27 -16.10 7.75
N SER A 182 42.88 -14.94 7.52
CA SER A 182 43.81 -14.29 8.46
C SER A 182 43.16 -13.91 9.80
N HIS A 183 41.85 -13.67 9.84
CA HIS A 183 41.08 -13.39 11.06
C HIS A 183 40.37 -14.62 11.63
N THR A 184 40.56 -15.81 11.04
CA THR A 184 39.90 -17.08 11.43
C THR A 184 40.90 -18.23 11.57
N GLN A 185 42.10 -17.93 12.06
CA GLN A 185 43.17 -18.91 12.31
C GLN A 185 42.96 -19.76 13.58
N ASP A 186 42.20 -19.26 14.55
CA ASP A 186 41.90 -19.92 15.82
C ASP A 186 40.38 -20.13 16.02
N LYS A 187 40.00 -20.86 17.08
CA LYS A 187 38.58 -21.17 17.34
C LYS A 187 37.79 -19.93 17.72
N GLU A 188 38.45 -18.98 18.37
CA GLU A 188 37.93 -17.72 18.86
C GLU A 188 37.56 -16.79 17.69
N GLY A 189 38.44 -16.62 16.70
CA GLY A 189 38.17 -15.91 15.46
C GLY A 189 37.11 -16.59 14.60
N ILE A 190 37.17 -17.92 14.44
CA ILE A 190 36.11 -18.72 13.77
C ILE A 190 34.76 -18.50 14.46
N ARG A 191 34.70 -18.54 15.80
CA ARG A 191 33.49 -18.30 16.61
C ARG A 191 32.94 -16.90 16.41
N ALA A 192 33.78 -15.86 16.46
CA ALA A 192 33.37 -14.47 16.24
C ALA A 192 32.81 -14.25 14.82
N PHE A 193 33.50 -14.81 13.81
CA PHE A 193 33.09 -14.75 12.41
C PHE A 193 31.73 -15.44 12.18
N LEU A 194 31.59 -16.70 12.61
CA LEU A 194 30.35 -17.46 12.50
C LEU A 194 29.20 -16.79 13.26
N ASN A 195 29.43 -16.33 14.50
CA ASN A 195 28.40 -15.64 15.29
C ASN A 195 27.87 -14.39 14.58
N GLY A 196 28.75 -13.59 13.97
CA GLY A 196 28.35 -12.42 13.19
C GLY A 196 27.64 -12.74 11.89
N LEU A 197 28.05 -13.78 11.16
CA LEU A 197 27.34 -14.24 9.96
C LEU A 197 25.93 -14.72 10.30
N TYR A 198 25.76 -15.48 11.38
CA TYR A 198 24.46 -15.92 11.89
C TYR A 198 23.65 -14.81 12.58
N GLY A 199 23.90 -13.53 12.29
CA GLY A 199 23.09 -12.41 12.76
C GLY A 199 23.29 -12.05 14.24
N GLY A 200 24.46 -12.36 14.81
CA GLY A 200 24.93 -11.73 16.05
C GLY A 200 25.04 -10.21 15.85
N ALA A 201 24.61 -9.45 16.85
CA ALA A 201 24.52 -7.99 16.81
C ALA A 201 25.09 -7.37 18.09
N THR A 202 25.62 -6.14 18.02
CA THR A 202 25.99 -5.38 19.21
C THR A 202 24.75 -4.95 20.02
N PRO A 203 24.87 -4.54 21.29
CA PRO A 203 23.74 -4.06 22.10
C PRO A 203 22.94 -2.89 21.48
N GLU A 204 23.56 -2.11 20.59
CA GLU A 204 22.91 -1.00 19.89
C GLU A 204 22.04 -1.47 18.70
N GLY A 205 22.25 -2.70 18.20
CA GLY A 205 21.57 -3.31 17.06
C GLY A 205 22.47 -3.72 15.88
N LYS A 206 23.75 -3.30 15.87
CA LYS A 206 24.60 -3.38 14.67
C LYS A 206 25.09 -4.79 14.37
N PHE A 207 24.90 -5.23 13.13
CA PHE A 207 25.44 -6.49 12.59
C PHE A 207 26.84 -6.30 12.01
N ALA A 208 27.69 -7.33 12.06
CA ALA A 208 29.02 -7.32 11.45
C ALA A 208 29.03 -7.65 9.94
N MET A 209 27.93 -8.15 9.37
CA MET A 209 27.85 -8.53 7.95
C MET A 209 27.06 -7.52 7.12
N ASP A 210 27.68 -6.96 6.08
CA ASP A 210 27.06 -6.08 5.09
C ASP A 210 27.37 -6.63 3.68
N SER A 211 26.34 -6.91 2.87
CA SER A 211 26.52 -7.52 1.55
C SER A 211 27.21 -6.62 0.51
N THR A 212 27.26 -5.31 0.77
CA THR A 212 27.94 -4.30 -0.06
C THR A 212 29.37 -3.99 0.37
N ARG A 213 29.78 -4.38 1.59
CA ARG A 213 31.11 -4.06 2.15
C ARG A 213 31.92 -5.27 2.60
N GLY A 214 31.27 -6.40 2.91
CA GLY A 214 31.88 -7.54 3.57
C GLY A 214 31.59 -7.58 5.07
N PHE A 215 32.45 -8.31 5.77
CA PHE A 215 32.38 -8.56 7.20
C PHE A 215 33.33 -7.65 7.98
N ASP A 216 32.82 -7.05 9.05
CA ASP A 216 33.54 -6.15 9.97
C ASP A 216 34.11 -6.95 11.16
N PHE A 217 35.39 -7.28 11.07
CA PHE A 217 36.10 -8.03 12.12
C PHE A 217 36.36 -7.19 13.39
N ASP A 218 36.44 -5.86 13.28
CA ASP A 218 36.54 -4.97 14.44
C ASP A 218 35.23 -4.97 15.24
N LEU A 219 34.08 -5.07 14.57
CA LEU A 219 32.77 -5.18 15.21
C LEU A 219 32.47 -6.59 15.74
N ALA A 220 32.97 -7.64 15.07
CA ALA A 220 32.72 -9.05 15.40
C ALA A 220 33.06 -9.42 16.86
N THR A 221 34.11 -8.80 17.42
CA THR A 221 34.54 -8.97 18.82
C THR A 221 33.57 -8.38 19.86
N LYS A 222 32.56 -7.63 19.42
CA LYS A 222 31.62 -6.85 20.27
C LYS A 222 30.17 -7.31 20.14
N LEU A 223 29.92 -8.40 19.41
CA LEU A 223 28.58 -8.91 19.15
C LEU A 223 28.08 -9.75 20.34
N GLY A 224 26.78 -9.63 20.63
CA GLY A 224 26.06 -10.63 21.42
C GLY A 224 25.91 -11.95 20.65
N HIS A 225 25.56 -13.01 21.39
CA HIS A 225 25.30 -14.34 20.82
C HIS A 225 24.12 -14.30 19.84
N THR A 226 24.24 -15.01 18.71
CA THR A 226 23.21 -15.17 17.68
C THR A 226 21.88 -15.71 18.24
N ARG A 227 20.76 -15.40 17.56
CA ARG A 227 19.43 -15.98 17.82
C ARG A 227 19.11 -17.21 16.96
N LEU A 228 19.98 -17.59 16.01
CA LEU A 228 19.75 -18.66 15.03
C LEU A 228 20.27 -20.04 15.45
N LEU A 229 21.15 -20.07 16.45
CA LEU A 229 21.82 -21.24 17.02
C LEU A 229 21.72 -21.17 18.54
N SER A 230 21.78 -22.30 19.24
CA SER A 230 22.23 -22.33 20.64
C SER A 230 23.76 -22.36 20.73
N GLU A 231 24.31 -22.11 21.92
CA GLU A 231 25.76 -22.18 22.19
C GLU A 231 26.34 -23.57 21.81
N ASP A 232 25.62 -24.67 22.11
CA ASP A 232 26.02 -26.02 21.70
C ASP A 232 26.06 -26.18 20.17
N GLU A 233 25.10 -25.57 19.45
CA GLU A 233 25.06 -25.60 17.99
C GLU A 233 26.21 -24.77 17.41
N LEU A 234 26.43 -23.54 17.90
CA LEU A 234 27.54 -22.67 17.48
C LEU A 234 28.90 -23.33 17.75
N GLN A 235 29.10 -23.92 18.93
CA GLN A 235 30.31 -24.67 19.26
C GLN A 235 30.54 -25.86 18.33
N TYR A 236 29.48 -26.58 17.93
CA TYR A 236 29.59 -27.65 16.93
C TYR A 236 30.09 -27.13 15.57
N TYR A 237 29.56 -26.00 15.07
CA TYR A 237 30.09 -25.39 13.83
C TYR A 237 31.56 -24.99 14.01
N VAL A 238 31.92 -24.31 15.10
CA VAL A 238 33.32 -23.92 15.40
C VAL A 238 34.26 -25.14 15.41
N GLU A 239 33.86 -26.25 16.01
CA GLU A 239 34.66 -27.47 16.05
C GLU A 239 34.85 -28.12 14.67
N GLU A 240 33.78 -28.29 13.89
CA GLU A 240 33.88 -28.91 12.56
C GLU A 240 34.62 -27.99 11.57
N TYR A 241 34.47 -26.66 11.65
CA TYR A 241 35.28 -25.69 10.88
C TYR A 241 36.76 -25.70 11.28
N SER A 242 37.07 -25.85 12.58
CA SER A 242 38.46 -25.85 13.08
C SER A 242 39.33 -27.03 12.60
N ARG A 243 38.75 -28.00 11.87
CA ARG A 243 39.50 -29.07 11.20
C ARG A 243 40.32 -28.58 10.01
N ASN A 244 39.71 -27.75 9.17
CA ASN A 244 40.20 -27.36 7.85
C ASN A 244 40.41 -25.84 7.72
N GLY A 245 39.89 -25.04 8.64
CA GLY A 245 39.87 -23.58 8.56
C GLY A 245 38.92 -23.05 7.48
N LEU A 246 38.99 -21.74 7.21
CA LEU A 246 38.07 -21.07 6.29
C LEU A 246 38.56 -21.02 4.83
N GLN A 247 39.78 -21.49 4.52
CA GLN A 247 40.35 -21.41 3.16
C GLN A 247 39.52 -22.16 2.11
N GLY A 248 39.16 -23.42 2.39
CA GLY A 248 38.32 -24.22 1.50
C GLY A 248 36.94 -23.58 1.25
N PRO A 249 36.21 -23.19 2.30
CA PRO A 249 34.97 -22.39 2.20
C PRO A 249 35.14 -21.07 1.42
N CYS A 250 36.26 -20.35 1.59
CA CYS A 250 36.54 -19.11 0.84
C CYS A 250 36.83 -19.34 -0.65
N ASN A 251 37.32 -20.53 -1.04
CA ASN A 251 37.58 -20.85 -2.45
C ASN A 251 36.32 -20.84 -3.33
N TYR A 252 35.11 -20.98 -2.76
CA TYR A 252 33.83 -20.86 -3.48
C TYR A 252 33.62 -19.45 -4.05
N TYR A 253 34.27 -18.43 -3.49
CA TYR A 253 34.28 -17.07 -4.01
C TYR A 253 35.39 -16.83 -5.05
N ARG A 254 36.33 -17.79 -5.21
CA ARG A 254 37.49 -17.72 -6.11
C ARG A 254 37.30 -18.50 -7.43
N ILE A 255 36.45 -19.53 -7.45
CA ILE A 255 36.20 -20.41 -8.61
C ILE A 255 35.51 -19.76 -9.83
N ARG A 256 35.10 -18.47 -9.78
CA ARG A 256 34.24 -17.84 -10.81
C ARG A 256 34.77 -17.99 -12.24
N GLN A 257 36.09 -17.91 -12.46
CA GLN A 257 36.70 -18.12 -13.78
C GLN A 257 36.73 -19.60 -14.22
N GLN A 258 36.97 -20.53 -13.28
CA GLN A 258 36.94 -21.97 -13.56
C GLN A 258 35.52 -22.40 -13.92
N SER A 259 34.53 -22.09 -13.07
CA SER A 259 33.13 -22.43 -13.30
C SER A 259 32.59 -21.82 -14.61
N PHE A 260 32.97 -20.59 -14.96
CA PHE A 260 32.63 -20.01 -16.27
C PHE A 260 33.16 -20.85 -17.43
N THR A 261 34.41 -21.32 -17.32
CA THR A 261 35.08 -22.14 -18.35
C THR A 261 34.43 -23.52 -18.47
N ASP A 262 34.17 -24.18 -17.34
CA ASP A 262 33.53 -25.50 -17.26
C ASP A 262 32.11 -25.49 -17.86
N GLU A 263 31.38 -24.37 -17.76
CA GLU A 263 30.02 -24.23 -18.26
C GLU A 263 29.92 -23.91 -19.78
N GLN A 264 31.00 -23.48 -20.45
CA GLN A 264 30.95 -23.15 -21.89
C GLN A 264 30.51 -24.31 -22.80
N PRO A 265 30.91 -25.59 -22.57
CA PRO A 265 30.40 -26.74 -23.31
C PRO A 265 28.88 -26.96 -23.17
N LEU A 266 28.25 -26.55 -22.07
CA LEU A 266 26.78 -26.59 -21.94
C LEU A 266 26.13 -25.51 -22.81
N LEU A 267 26.66 -24.29 -22.79
CA LEU A 267 26.20 -23.18 -23.63
C LEU A 267 26.32 -23.50 -25.13
N ALA A 268 27.40 -24.17 -25.55
CA ALA A 268 27.63 -24.57 -26.93
C ALA A 268 26.60 -25.60 -27.44
N GLN A 269 25.93 -26.34 -26.56
CA GLN A 269 24.83 -27.26 -26.90
C GLN A 269 23.46 -26.55 -27.02
N GLY A 270 23.41 -25.23 -26.79
CA GLY A 270 22.20 -24.41 -26.95
C GLY A 270 21.26 -24.42 -25.74
N LYS A 271 20.15 -23.69 -25.86
CA LYS A 271 19.27 -23.36 -24.73
C LYS A 271 18.75 -24.59 -23.97
N GLU A 272 18.47 -25.70 -24.68
CA GLU A 272 17.96 -26.93 -24.04
C GLU A 272 18.95 -27.59 -23.07
N ALA A 273 20.27 -27.44 -23.27
CA ALA A 273 21.28 -28.00 -22.38
C ALA A 273 21.51 -27.15 -21.12
N ILE A 274 21.03 -25.91 -21.12
CA ILE A 274 21.02 -24.99 -19.97
C ILE A 274 19.59 -24.75 -19.45
N SER A 275 18.67 -25.69 -19.66
CA SER A 275 17.30 -25.65 -19.14
C SER A 275 17.04 -26.83 -18.20
N ILE A 276 16.52 -26.55 -17.00
CA ILE A 276 16.23 -27.57 -15.98
C ILE A 276 14.86 -28.20 -16.30
N LYS A 277 14.87 -29.46 -16.74
CA LYS A 277 13.68 -30.13 -17.29
C LYS A 277 12.78 -30.79 -16.22
N CYS A 278 13.33 -31.15 -15.06
CA CYS A 278 12.58 -31.70 -13.94
C CYS A 278 11.74 -30.62 -13.21
N PRO A 279 10.72 -30.98 -12.41
CA PRO A 279 10.01 -30.03 -11.56
C PRO A 279 10.94 -29.38 -10.52
N VAL A 280 10.76 -28.08 -10.30
CA VAL A 280 11.59 -27.29 -9.38
C VAL A 280 10.71 -26.52 -8.38
N LEU A 281 10.95 -26.70 -7.09
CA LEU A 281 10.46 -25.80 -6.05
C LEU A 281 11.55 -24.77 -5.73
N TYR A 282 11.24 -23.48 -5.87
CA TYR A 282 12.07 -22.40 -5.38
C TYR A 282 11.41 -21.73 -4.17
N VAL A 283 12.15 -21.57 -3.07
CA VAL A 283 11.70 -20.89 -1.85
C VAL A 283 12.45 -19.58 -1.68
N HIS A 284 11.75 -18.48 -1.94
CA HIS A 284 12.28 -17.11 -1.92
C HIS A 284 12.21 -16.52 -0.50
N ALA A 285 13.34 -16.06 0.03
CA ALA A 285 13.42 -15.38 1.33
C ALA A 285 13.31 -13.87 1.15
N LEU A 286 12.17 -13.30 1.56
CA LEU A 286 11.80 -11.91 1.25
C LEU A 286 12.65 -10.83 1.94
N ALA A 287 13.42 -11.20 2.96
CA ALA A 287 14.31 -10.30 3.71
C ALA A 287 15.79 -10.73 3.62
N ASP A 288 16.19 -11.38 2.52
CA ASP A 288 17.59 -11.74 2.28
C ASP A 288 18.49 -10.51 2.07
N LEU A 289 19.79 -10.65 2.36
CA LEU A 289 20.78 -9.58 2.24
C LEU A 289 21.50 -9.57 0.88
N VAL A 290 21.47 -10.67 0.13
CA VAL A 290 22.26 -10.89 -1.09
C VAL A 290 21.36 -10.99 -2.32
N VAL A 291 20.36 -11.87 -2.24
CA VAL A 291 19.33 -12.12 -3.25
C VAL A 291 18.27 -11.01 -3.18
N ASN A 292 17.81 -10.56 -4.33
CA ASN A 292 16.73 -9.59 -4.47
C ASN A 292 15.61 -10.16 -5.36
N SER A 293 14.46 -9.50 -5.39
CA SER A 293 13.26 -9.90 -6.15
C SER A 293 13.47 -10.10 -7.66
N GLU A 294 14.57 -9.60 -8.23
CA GLU A 294 14.84 -9.68 -9.67
C GLU A 294 15.63 -10.94 -10.04
N MET A 295 16.47 -11.47 -9.14
CA MET A 295 17.28 -12.67 -9.43
C MET A 295 16.44 -13.92 -9.75
N PRO A 296 15.32 -14.21 -9.05
CA PRO A 296 14.46 -15.36 -9.38
C PRO A 296 13.84 -15.30 -10.77
N LYS A 297 13.62 -14.09 -11.33
CA LYS A 297 13.02 -13.91 -12.65
C LYS A 297 13.90 -14.47 -13.77
N ALA A 298 15.20 -14.67 -13.52
CA ALA A 298 16.12 -15.34 -14.43
C ALA A 298 15.84 -16.85 -14.60
N MET A 299 15.08 -17.47 -13.69
CA MET A 299 14.74 -18.90 -13.76
C MET A 299 13.68 -19.19 -14.83
N VAL A 300 12.64 -18.36 -14.93
CA VAL A 300 11.43 -18.62 -15.73
C VAL A 300 11.74 -19.05 -17.17
N PRO A 301 12.64 -18.40 -17.94
CA PRO A 301 12.90 -18.79 -19.32
C PRO A 301 13.62 -20.15 -19.49
N PHE A 302 14.09 -20.77 -18.39
CA PHE A 302 14.92 -21.97 -18.40
C PHE A 302 14.38 -23.10 -17.50
N VAL A 303 13.29 -22.86 -16.76
CA VAL A 303 12.71 -23.82 -15.79
C VAL A 303 11.19 -23.93 -16.05
N PRO A 304 10.75 -24.71 -17.06
CA PRO A 304 9.34 -24.76 -17.47
C PRO A 304 8.39 -25.44 -16.45
N ASN A 305 8.92 -26.07 -15.42
CA ASN A 305 8.17 -26.75 -14.36
C ASN A 305 8.47 -26.11 -12.99
N LEU A 306 8.45 -24.76 -12.92
CA LEU A 306 8.78 -24.00 -11.73
C LEU A 306 7.56 -23.82 -10.80
N THR A 307 7.77 -24.02 -9.51
CA THR A 307 6.87 -23.59 -8.43
C THR A 307 7.63 -22.65 -7.52
N VAL A 308 7.12 -21.44 -7.30
CA VAL A 308 7.68 -20.48 -6.34
C VAL A 308 6.82 -20.47 -5.07
N LYS A 309 7.47 -20.45 -3.91
CA LYS A 309 6.86 -20.15 -2.61
C LYS A 309 7.71 -19.05 -1.96
N GLU A 310 7.08 -18.09 -1.31
CA GLU A 310 7.78 -16.99 -0.64
C GLU A 310 7.66 -17.13 0.88
N VAL A 311 8.67 -16.67 1.61
CA VAL A 311 8.69 -16.72 3.08
C VAL A 311 9.29 -15.44 3.66
N GLU A 312 8.64 -14.89 4.67
CA GLU A 312 9.12 -13.72 5.41
C GLU A 312 10.26 -14.12 6.36
N ALA A 313 11.44 -14.25 5.78
CA ALA A 313 12.70 -14.60 6.44
C ALA A 313 13.88 -14.04 5.65
N GLY A 314 15.07 -14.03 6.27
CA GLY A 314 16.34 -13.76 5.61
C GLY A 314 17.05 -15.06 5.19
N HIS A 315 18.38 -14.98 5.10
CA HIS A 315 19.23 -16.01 4.48
C HIS A 315 19.06 -17.43 5.04
N TRP A 316 18.73 -17.58 6.33
CA TRP A 316 18.45 -18.88 6.96
C TRP A 316 16.95 -19.12 7.17
N ALA A 317 16.14 -18.89 6.13
CA ALA A 317 14.70 -19.19 6.13
C ALA A 317 14.35 -20.60 6.63
N LEU A 318 15.18 -21.59 6.28
CA LEU A 318 15.12 -22.98 6.76
C LEU A 318 15.13 -23.14 8.29
N TRP A 319 15.68 -22.16 9.02
CA TRP A 319 15.83 -22.14 10.48
C TRP A 319 14.98 -21.05 11.15
N GLN A 320 14.70 -19.95 10.45
CA GLN A 320 13.88 -18.83 10.94
C GLN A 320 12.37 -19.11 10.85
N LYS A 321 11.92 -19.79 9.78
CA LYS A 321 10.53 -20.19 9.55
C LYS A 321 10.43 -21.71 9.24
N PRO A 322 11.01 -22.60 10.07
CA PRO A 322 11.20 -24.01 9.73
C PRO A 322 9.88 -24.75 9.50
N ALA A 323 8.83 -24.45 10.26
CA ALA A 323 7.52 -25.08 10.10
C ALA A 323 6.86 -24.76 8.74
N GLU A 324 6.97 -23.49 8.32
CA GLU A 324 6.39 -22.95 7.08
C GLU A 324 7.15 -23.48 5.86
N VAL A 325 8.48 -23.40 5.87
CA VAL A 325 9.33 -23.95 4.80
C VAL A 325 9.16 -25.48 4.67
N ASN A 326 9.06 -26.20 5.80
CA ASN A 326 8.77 -27.64 5.78
C ASN A 326 7.36 -27.97 5.26
N ALA A 327 6.38 -27.09 5.50
CA ALA A 327 5.03 -27.25 4.95
C ALA A 327 5.03 -27.09 3.43
N PHE A 328 5.70 -26.05 2.89
CA PHE A 328 5.84 -25.85 1.44
C PHE A 328 6.50 -27.05 0.74
N VAL A 329 7.59 -27.58 1.31
CA VAL A 329 8.25 -28.79 0.81
C VAL A 329 7.31 -29.99 0.83
N THR A 330 6.58 -30.19 1.93
CA THR A 330 5.64 -31.32 2.07
C THR A 330 4.46 -31.23 1.11
N GLU A 331 3.85 -30.06 0.99
CA GLU A 331 2.74 -29.76 0.08
C GLU A 331 3.15 -30.01 -1.38
N TRP A 332 4.32 -29.50 -1.79
CA TRP A 332 4.81 -29.66 -3.15
C TRP A 332 5.17 -31.11 -3.47
N LEU A 333 5.86 -31.83 -2.58
CA LEU A 333 6.16 -33.25 -2.79
C LEU A 333 4.89 -34.13 -2.86
N GLN A 334 3.79 -33.71 -2.22
CA GLN A 334 2.47 -34.33 -2.38
C GLN A 334 1.85 -34.00 -3.74
N GLN A 335 1.93 -32.75 -4.21
CA GLN A 335 1.47 -32.33 -5.55
C GLN A 335 2.21 -33.05 -6.68
N GLN A 336 3.52 -33.30 -6.52
CA GLN A 336 4.33 -34.12 -7.45
C GLN A 336 4.09 -35.64 -7.31
N GLY A 337 3.15 -36.08 -6.45
CA GLY A 337 2.80 -37.50 -6.28
C GLY A 337 3.87 -38.37 -5.61
N LEU A 338 4.82 -37.77 -4.88
CA LEU A 338 5.96 -38.47 -4.27
C LEU A 338 5.67 -38.99 -2.85
N VAL A 339 4.54 -38.59 -2.26
CA VAL A 339 4.14 -38.89 -0.89
C VAL A 339 2.68 -39.34 -0.88
N GLU A 340 2.40 -40.50 -0.27
CA GLU A 340 1.03 -40.98 -0.05
C GLU A 340 0.29 -40.10 0.99
N SER A 341 -0.96 -39.77 0.71
CA SER A 341 -1.83 -38.97 1.60
C SER A 341 -2.21 -39.67 2.92
N SER A 342 -1.76 -40.90 3.14
CA SER A 342 -2.06 -41.76 4.28
C SER A 342 -1.20 -41.50 5.53
N LYS A 343 -0.02 -40.88 5.39
CA LYS A 343 1.02 -40.81 6.45
C LYS A 343 0.98 -39.54 7.32
N LEU A 344 -0.18 -38.88 7.41
CA LEU A 344 -0.33 -37.63 8.16
C LEU A 344 -0.55 -37.86 9.67
N PRO A 345 -0.01 -36.99 10.54
CA PRO A 345 -0.47 -36.90 11.94
C PRO A 345 -1.94 -36.44 11.97
N PRO A 346 -2.71 -36.78 13.02
CA PRO A 346 -4.17 -36.64 13.01
C PRO A 346 -4.63 -35.17 12.95
N ARG A 347 -5.30 -34.83 11.84
CA ARG A 347 -6.07 -33.59 11.68
C ARG A 347 -7.12 -33.52 12.80
N ARG A 348 -7.07 -32.50 13.66
CA ARG A 348 -8.07 -32.32 14.72
C ARG A 348 -9.48 -32.22 14.10
N PRO A 349 -10.50 -32.91 14.64
CA PRO A 349 -11.82 -32.96 14.02
C PRO A 349 -12.62 -31.70 14.31
N ASN A 350 -13.03 -30.99 13.25
CA ASN A 350 -14.36 -30.38 13.21
C ASN A 350 -15.34 -31.39 12.59
N GLY A 351 -16.64 -31.17 12.82
CA GLY A 351 -17.69 -32.16 12.62
C GLY A 351 -17.78 -32.72 11.19
N ARG A 352 -18.00 -34.05 11.13
CA ARG A 352 -18.32 -34.83 9.93
C ARG A 352 -19.39 -34.16 9.05
N GLU A 353 -19.19 -34.24 7.74
CA GLU A 353 -20.23 -34.78 6.85
C GLU A 353 -19.83 -36.18 6.40
N GLN A 354 -20.82 -37.02 6.09
CA GLN A 354 -20.62 -38.25 5.33
C GLN A 354 -21.85 -38.50 4.44
N SER A 355 -21.64 -38.33 3.13
CA SER A 355 -22.41 -38.86 1.98
C SER A 355 -23.72 -39.62 2.26
N GLY A 356 -24.86 -39.19 1.68
CA GLY A 356 -26.10 -39.98 1.85
C GLY A 356 -27.35 -39.71 1.00
N VAL A 357 -27.38 -38.78 0.05
CA VAL A 357 -28.47 -38.56 -0.95
C VAL A 357 -29.91 -38.55 -0.41
N HIS A 358 -30.48 -37.34 -0.26
CA HIS A 358 -31.78 -37.02 -0.85
C HIS A 358 -31.91 -35.50 -1.06
N GLU A 359 -32.82 -35.09 -1.94
CA GLU A 359 -33.12 -33.68 -2.23
C GLU A 359 -33.83 -33.00 -1.06
N ILE A 360 -33.59 -31.69 -0.86
CA ILE A 360 -34.50 -30.59 -0.41
C ILE A 360 -33.71 -29.49 0.33
N GLU A 361 -34.03 -28.24 0.01
CA GLU A 361 -33.77 -26.96 0.70
C GLU A 361 -32.41 -26.66 1.37
N VAL A 362 -31.77 -25.57 0.90
CA VAL A 362 -30.68 -24.88 1.58
C VAL A 362 -31.28 -23.83 2.53
N ASP A 363 -31.09 -24.00 3.85
CA ASP A 363 -31.25 -22.91 4.84
C ASP A 363 -29.87 -22.41 5.30
N GLU A 364 -29.82 -21.17 5.76
CA GLU A 364 -28.60 -20.41 6.04
C GLU A 364 -28.15 -20.53 7.51
N ARG A 365 -26.83 -20.31 7.73
CA ARG A 365 -26.09 -20.00 9.00
C ARG A 365 -25.18 -21.12 9.52
N ASP A 366 -24.00 -20.85 10.08
CA ASP A 366 -23.30 -19.56 10.28
C ASP A 366 -21.78 -19.75 10.13
N ASP A 367 -21.18 -19.27 9.03
CA ASP A 367 -19.73 -19.27 8.82
C ASP A 367 -19.15 -17.86 9.06
N ALA A 368 -19.13 -17.47 10.33
CA ALA A 368 -18.74 -16.14 10.74
C ALA A 368 -17.22 -16.03 10.97
N HIS A 369 -16.42 -15.91 9.90
CA HIS A 369 -15.20 -15.07 9.92
C HIS A 369 -14.56 -14.73 8.55
N SER A 370 -14.97 -15.37 7.45
CA SER A 370 -14.54 -14.99 6.08
C SER A 370 -15.20 -13.70 5.54
N ILE A 371 -16.14 -13.12 6.28
CA ILE A 371 -16.94 -11.97 5.87
C ILE A 371 -16.26 -10.65 6.30
N ILE A 372 -15.32 -10.15 5.48
CA ILE A 372 -14.98 -8.73 5.21
C ILE A 372 -14.24 -8.65 3.86
N THR A 373 -14.98 -8.90 2.77
CA THR A 373 -14.70 -8.40 1.40
C THR A 373 -15.95 -8.62 0.54
N PRO A 374 -17.07 -7.92 0.80
CA PRO A 374 -18.19 -7.92 -0.13
C PRO A 374 -17.72 -7.30 -1.45
N SER A 375 -17.88 -8.03 -2.55
CA SER A 375 -17.50 -7.58 -3.90
C SER A 375 -18.05 -6.19 -4.23
N LYS A 376 -17.23 -5.36 -4.90
CA LYS A 376 -17.67 -4.09 -5.52
C LYS A 376 -19.00 -4.31 -6.25
N HIS A 377 -19.94 -3.37 -6.08
CA HIS A 377 -21.38 -3.60 -6.28
C HIS A 377 -21.69 -4.15 -7.68
N THR A 378 -22.03 -5.44 -7.78
CA THR A 378 -22.39 -6.14 -9.03
C THR A 378 -23.85 -6.63 -9.01
N PRO A 379 -24.76 -5.89 -9.66
CA PRO A 379 -26.14 -6.30 -9.89
C PRO A 379 -26.42 -6.52 -11.38
N LYS A 380 -27.50 -7.25 -11.69
CA LYS A 380 -27.84 -7.64 -13.07
C LYS A 380 -28.55 -6.50 -13.83
N ALA A 381 -28.45 -6.60 -15.16
CA ALA A 381 -29.03 -5.78 -16.22
C ALA A 381 -30.35 -5.04 -15.92
N PHE A 382 -30.52 -3.85 -16.51
CA PHE A 382 -31.71 -3.01 -16.36
C PHE A 382 -32.92 -3.55 -17.17
N ARG A 383 -33.58 -4.61 -16.67
CA ARG A 383 -34.89 -5.01 -17.19
C ARG A 383 -35.79 -5.63 -16.13
N VAL A 384 -37.09 -5.38 -16.29
CA VAL A 384 -38.22 -5.92 -15.51
C VAL A 384 -38.32 -5.37 -14.06
N LEU A 385 -39.21 -4.37 -13.88
CA LEU A 385 -39.64 -3.83 -12.58
C LEU A 385 -40.38 -4.85 -11.67
N ARG A 386 -40.61 -6.07 -12.17
CA ARG A 386 -41.44 -7.12 -11.57
C ARG A 386 -40.55 -8.06 -10.73
N GLY A 387 -40.57 -7.89 -9.40
CA GLY A 387 -39.79 -8.71 -8.46
C GLY A 387 -38.63 -8.00 -7.75
N SER A 388 -38.37 -6.72 -8.03
CA SER A 388 -37.29 -5.93 -7.39
C SER A 388 -37.43 -5.76 -5.87
N VAL A 389 -38.63 -6.02 -5.32
CA VAL A 389 -38.97 -5.96 -3.88
C VAL A 389 -39.11 -7.38 -3.27
N SER A 390 -38.68 -8.42 -3.98
CA SER A 390 -38.67 -9.80 -3.46
C SER A 390 -37.58 -10.01 -2.39
N ALA A 391 -37.55 -11.20 -1.76
CA ALA A 391 -36.65 -11.50 -0.65
C ALA A 391 -35.15 -11.26 -0.95
N GLY A 392 -34.71 -11.41 -2.20
CA GLY A 392 -33.35 -11.08 -2.66
C GLY A 392 -33.24 -9.84 -3.56
N GLY A 393 -34.28 -9.01 -3.64
CA GLY A 393 -34.35 -7.89 -4.58
C GLY A 393 -33.44 -6.70 -4.19
N PRO A 394 -32.89 -5.94 -5.16
CA PRO A 394 -32.01 -4.82 -4.87
C PRO A 394 -32.74 -3.68 -4.14
N LEU A 395 -34.04 -3.50 -4.37
CA LEU A 395 -34.88 -2.51 -3.69
C LEU A 395 -35.56 -3.06 -2.42
N ARG A 396 -35.08 -4.17 -1.85
CA ARG A 396 -35.58 -4.69 -0.56
C ARG A 396 -35.36 -3.66 0.56
N PRO A 397 -36.42 -3.21 1.26
CA PRO A 397 -36.30 -2.22 2.33
C PRO A 397 -35.31 -2.63 3.43
N PHE A 398 -34.56 -1.66 3.96
CA PHE A 398 -33.59 -1.81 5.05
C PHE A 398 -32.40 -2.76 4.78
N ARG A 399 -32.19 -3.23 3.54
CA ARG A 399 -31.11 -4.20 3.22
C ARG A 399 -29.72 -3.63 3.51
N LEU A 400 -29.35 -2.49 2.93
CA LEU A 400 -28.05 -1.87 3.20
C LEU A 400 -27.94 -1.46 4.67
N VAL A 401 -28.96 -0.80 5.22
CA VAL A 401 -28.97 -0.35 6.64
C VAL A 401 -28.63 -1.50 7.62
N LYS A 402 -29.19 -2.70 7.42
CA LYS A 402 -28.87 -3.86 8.27
C LYS A 402 -27.43 -4.36 8.06
N GLN A 403 -26.94 -4.35 6.82
CA GLN A 403 -25.58 -4.77 6.46
C GLN A 403 -24.53 -3.79 7.02
N ASP A 404 -24.77 -2.49 6.87
CA ASP A 404 -23.92 -1.40 7.36
C ASP A 404 -23.79 -1.44 8.88
N ILE A 405 -24.88 -1.65 9.62
CA ILE A 405 -24.84 -1.79 11.10
C ILE A 405 -23.99 -3.00 11.54
N VAL A 406 -24.03 -4.12 10.81
CA VAL A 406 -23.20 -5.30 11.11
C VAL A 406 -21.73 -5.05 10.80
N ASN A 407 -21.43 -4.42 9.65
CA ASN A 407 -20.08 -4.01 9.27
C ASN A 407 -19.50 -3.01 10.28
N LEU A 408 -20.27 -1.98 10.62
CA LEU A 408 -19.91 -0.95 11.59
C LEU A 408 -19.58 -1.56 12.94
N ARG A 409 -20.44 -2.44 13.48
CA ARG A 409 -20.21 -3.13 14.76
C ARG A 409 -18.92 -3.96 14.77
N ARG A 410 -18.54 -4.58 13.64
CA ARG A 410 -17.28 -5.32 13.52
C ARG A 410 -16.05 -4.40 13.45
N ARG A 411 -16.10 -3.34 12.63
CA ARG A 411 -14.94 -2.44 12.44
C ARG A 411 -14.72 -1.45 13.59
N TYR A 412 -15.76 -1.05 14.32
CA TYR A 412 -15.74 0.09 15.25
C TYR A 412 -14.55 0.09 16.22
N VAL A 413 -14.23 -1.04 16.85
CA VAL A 413 -13.09 -1.13 17.79
C VAL A 413 -11.75 -0.92 17.07
N SER A 414 -11.59 -1.47 15.86
CA SER A 414 -10.38 -1.31 15.03
C SER A 414 -10.20 0.10 14.45
N ASP A 415 -11.23 0.95 14.49
CA ASP A 415 -11.15 2.35 14.03
C ASP A 415 -10.49 3.26 15.08
N TRP A 416 -10.32 2.79 16.32
CA TRP A 416 -9.74 3.54 17.46
C TRP A 416 -8.38 3.00 17.92
N THR A 417 -7.95 1.81 17.49
CA THR A 417 -6.66 1.21 17.92
C THR A 417 -5.43 1.84 17.27
N LEU A 418 -5.59 2.52 16.12
CA LEU A 418 -4.47 3.08 15.35
C LEU A 418 -4.39 4.60 15.58
N PHE A 419 -3.33 5.05 16.24
CA PHE A 419 -3.02 6.47 16.45
C PHE A 419 -1.52 6.72 16.17
N ASN A 420 -1.21 7.68 15.29
CA ASN A 420 0.15 8.01 14.86
C ASN A 420 0.30 9.52 14.60
N GLN A 421 1.51 9.98 14.27
CA GLN A 421 1.77 11.40 13.99
C GLN A 421 0.94 11.92 12.80
N LEU A 422 0.84 11.15 11.72
CA LEU A 422 0.13 11.56 10.50
C LEU A 422 -1.35 11.83 10.78
N ILE A 423 -2.00 11.03 11.63
CA ILE A 423 -3.39 11.24 12.07
C ILE A 423 -3.55 12.54 12.87
N PHE A 424 -2.58 12.88 13.73
CA PHE A 424 -2.60 14.13 14.47
C PHE A 424 -2.33 15.35 13.57
N ALA A 425 -1.37 15.24 12.64
CA ALA A 425 -1.10 16.28 11.66
C ALA A 425 -2.30 16.51 10.72
N SER A 426 -2.90 15.42 10.21
CA SER A 426 -4.16 15.41 9.46
C SER A 426 -5.28 16.10 10.24
N ALA A 427 -5.43 15.84 11.54
CA ALA A 427 -6.42 16.51 12.38
C ALA A 427 -6.19 18.03 12.53
N VAL A 428 -4.93 18.47 12.63
CA VAL A 428 -4.57 19.90 12.69
C VAL A 428 -4.80 20.58 11.33
N TYR A 429 -4.42 19.92 10.23
CA TYR A 429 -4.71 20.38 8.88
C TYR A 429 -6.23 20.54 8.66
N LEU A 430 -7.00 19.49 8.97
CA LEU A 430 -8.47 19.47 8.93
C LEU A 430 -9.12 20.52 9.81
N PHE A 431 -8.54 20.85 10.97
CA PHE A 431 -9.07 21.89 11.84
C PHE A 431 -9.06 23.24 11.10
N PHE A 432 -7.94 23.62 10.46
CA PHE A 432 -7.85 24.86 9.70
C PHE A 432 -8.66 24.82 8.41
N THR A 433 -8.58 23.74 7.62
CA THR A 433 -9.28 23.65 6.34
C THR A 433 -10.79 23.55 6.50
N ASN A 434 -11.33 23.04 7.62
CA ASN A 434 -12.78 23.02 7.86
C ASN A 434 -13.31 24.27 8.56
N LEU A 435 -12.60 24.79 9.56
CA LEU A 435 -13.06 25.95 10.35
C LEU A 435 -13.19 27.21 9.48
N LEU A 436 -12.20 27.48 8.64
CA LEU A 436 -12.05 28.78 7.99
C LEU A 436 -13.02 29.01 6.80
N PRO A 437 -13.31 28.02 5.92
CA PRO A 437 -14.44 28.07 4.99
C PRO A 437 -15.79 28.16 5.69
N GLY A 438 -15.97 27.46 6.81
CA GLY A 438 -17.19 27.57 7.62
C GLY A 438 -17.46 29.02 8.03
N ILE A 439 -16.44 29.74 8.53
CA ILE A 439 -16.61 31.12 9.00
C ILE A 439 -16.81 32.13 7.86
N THR A 440 -16.11 31.99 6.74
CA THR A 440 -16.35 32.85 5.57
C THR A 440 -17.78 32.67 5.04
N PHE A 441 -18.26 31.42 4.93
CA PHE A 441 -19.67 31.15 4.66
C PHE A 441 -20.61 31.68 5.75
N ALA A 442 -20.19 31.73 7.02
CA ALA A 442 -20.98 32.31 8.12
C ALA A 442 -21.14 33.83 7.99
N SER A 443 -20.10 34.55 7.55
CA SER A 443 -20.20 35.99 7.22
C SER A 443 -21.17 36.22 6.05
N ASP A 444 -21.01 35.41 5.00
CA ASP A 444 -21.88 35.34 3.82
C ASP A 444 -23.36 35.03 4.18
N LEU A 445 -23.57 34.25 5.26
CA LEU A 445 -24.88 33.83 5.77
C LEU A 445 -25.50 34.89 6.70
N TYR A 446 -24.70 35.55 7.52
CA TYR A 446 -25.11 36.62 8.43
C TYR A 446 -25.74 37.79 7.69
N VAL A 447 -25.15 38.20 6.57
CA VAL A 447 -25.70 39.26 5.71
C VAL A 447 -27.00 38.80 5.05
N LEU A 448 -27.03 37.60 4.44
CA LEU A 448 -28.17 37.12 3.66
C LEU A 448 -29.39 36.69 4.51
N THR A 449 -29.18 36.26 5.76
CA THR A 449 -30.27 35.85 6.67
C THR A 449 -30.80 36.97 7.56
N GLY A 450 -30.37 38.23 7.33
CA GLY A 450 -30.81 39.34 8.18
C GLY A 450 -30.33 39.21 9.62
N LYS A 451 -29.09 38.72 9.82
CA LYS A 451 -28.41 38.55 11.11
C LYS A 451 -28.94 37.41 12.01
N THR A 452 -29.73 36.46 11.49
CA THR A 452 -30.26 35.35 12.32
C THR A 452 -29.30 34.16 12.51
N TRP A 453 -28.37 33.96 11.58
CA TRP A 453 -27.28 32.97 11.70
C TRP A 453 -25.94 33.66 11.48
N GLY A 454 -24.94 33.42 12.34
CA GLY A 454 -23.60 33.99 12.20
C GLY A 454 -22.49 33.00 12.55
N THR A 455 -21.31 33.55 12.85
CA THR A 455 -20.07 32.79 13.09
C THR A 455 -20.25 31.70 14.15
N ILE A 456 -20.94 32.00 15.25
CA ILE A 456 -21.06 31.07 16.37
C ILE A 456 -22.00 29.90 16.07
N GLU A 457 -23.11 30.12 15.36
CA GLU A 457 -24.01 29.03 14.93
C GLU A 457 -23.32 28.06 13.97
N VAL A 458 -22.50 28.57 13.04
CA VAL A 458 -21.78 27.72 12.08
C VAL A 458 -20.66 26.94 12.77
N VAL A 459 -19.81 27.58 13.58
CA VAL A 459 -18.73 26.88 14.31
C VAL A 459 -19.29 25.85 15.30
N PHE A 460 -20.39 26.18 16.01
CA PHE A 460 -21.05 25.24 16.91
C PHE A 460 -21.69 24.07 16.15
N SER A 461 -22.33 24.31 15.00
CA SER A 461 -22.90 23.23 14.18
C SER A 461 -21.83 22.32 13.58
N THR A 462 -20.74 22.85 13.02
CA THR A 462 -19.61 22.04 12.51
C THR A 462 -18.99 21.19 13.62
N GLY A 463 -18.76 21.76 14.81
CA GLY A 463 -18.19 21.05 15.95
C GLY A 463 -19.13 19.98 16.51
N LEU A 464 -20.39 20.32 16.80
CA LEU A 464 -21.40 19.41 17.33
C LEU A 464 -21.65 18.24 16.37
N CYS A 465 -21.93 18.56 15.11
CA CYS A 465 -22.18 17.53 14.10
C CYS A 465 -20.91 16.71 13.88
N GLY A 466 -19.73 17.32 13.76
CA GLY A 466 -18.46 16.59 13.62
C GLY A 466 -18.18 15.59 14.74
N VAL A 467 -18.49 15.92 16.01
CA VAL A 467 -18.33 15.00 17.13
C VAL A 467 -19.32 13.84 17.07
N ILE A 468 -20.60 14.11 16.78
CA ILE A 468 -21.63 13.06 16.54
C ILE A 468 -21.20 12.16 15.39
N PHE A 469 -20.78 12.76 14.28
CA PHE A 469 -20.23 12.13 13.08
C PHE A 469 -18.83 11.51 13.28
N SER A 470 -18.23 11.57 14.46
CA SER A 470 -16.97 10.84 14.76
C SER A 470 -17.25 9.56 15.55
N PHE A 471 -18.08 9.69 16.58
CA PHE A 471 -18.63 8.52 17.28
C PHE A 471 -19.53 7.66 16.39
N VAL A 472 -20.12 8.21 15.32
CA VAL A 472 -21.16 7.48 14.54
C VAL A 472 -21.01 7.54 12.99
N GLN A 473 -20.19 8.45 12.39
CA GLN A 473 -19.86 8.62 10.93
C GLN A 473 -21.00 9.05 9.96
N GLY A 474 -20.85 10.03 9.03
CA GLY A 474 -19.76 11.01 8.71
C GLY A 474 -20.25 12.45 8.27
N ILE A 475 -19.35 13.46 8.25
CA ILE A 475 -19.54 14.90 8.64
C ILE A 475 -20.09 15.92 7.56
N LEU A 476 -20.52 17.16 7.98
CA LEU A 476 -20.13 18.55 7.51
C LEU A 476 -21.15 19.73 7.62
N LEU A 477 -21.30 20.74 6.70
CA LEU A 477 -22.25 21.91 6.81
C LEU A 477 -22.55 22.75 5.50
N ILE A 478 -23.83 23.04 5.15
CA ILE A 478 -24.26 24.00 4.06
C ILE A 478 -25.52 24.90 4.36
N LYS A 479 -25.59 26.04 3.64
CA LYS A 479 -26.49 27.24 3.62
C LYS A 479 -27.98 27.02 3.24
N ALA A 480 -28.86 28.02 3.49
CA ALA A 480 -30.28 28.06 3.05
C ALA A 480 -30.76 29.45 2.53
N MET A 481 -31.91 29.50 1.84
CA MET A 481 -32.52 30.72 1.26
C MET A 481 -33.59 31.36 2.16
N THR A 482 -33.81 32.68 2.01
CA THR A 482 -34.81 33.45 2.77
C THR A 482 -36.15 33.59 2.05
N THR A 483 -37.25 33.55 2.83
CA THR A 483 -38.64 33.84 2.41
C THR A 483 -39.36 34.61 3.53
N SER A 484 -40.50 35.25 3.22
CA SER A 484 -41.20 36.21 4.10
C SER A 484 -42.05 35.56 5.20
N VAL A 485 -41.51 34.55 5.87
CA VAL A 485 -42.14 33.72 6.93
C VAL A 485 -41.19 33.75 8.14
N PRO A 486 -41.63 33.52 9.39
CA PRO A 486 -40.71 33.35 10.53
C PRO A 486 -39.62 32.29 10.23
N PHE A 487 -38.41 32.79 9.94
CA PHE A 487 -37.37 32.02 9.26
C PHE A 487 -36.95 30.78 10.05
N LEU A 488 -36.71 30.92 11.36
CA LEU A 488 -36.26 29.82 12.22
C LEU A 488 -37.30 28.69 12.33
N PRO A 489 -38.60 28.92 12.68
CA PRO A 489 -39.62 27.87 12.65
C PRO A 489 -39.83 27.23 11.26
N PHE A 490 -39.82 28.02 10.18
CA PHE A 490 -40.00 27.49 8.82
C PHE A 490 -38.81 26.64 8.36
N MET A 491 -37.59 27.06 8.68
CA MET A 491 -36.38 26.24 8.46
C MET A 491 -36.37 25.00 9.34
N ALA A 492 -36.79 25.07 10.61
CA ALA A 492 -36.86 23.90 11.49
C ALA A 492 -37.77 22.82 10.89
N TRP A 493 -38.97 23.18 10.40
CA TRP A 493 -39.84 22.24 9.67
C TRP A 493 -39.25 21.78 8.34
N SER A 494 -38.56 22.65 7.59
CA SER A 494 -37.88 22.26 6.35
C SER A 494 -36.82 21.18 6.58
N LEU A 495 -36.06 21.29 7.68
CA LEU A 495 -35.00 20.35 8.05
C LEU A 495 -35.53 19.07 8.70
N ILE A 496 -36.60 19.16 9.51
CA ILE A 496 -37.37 17.99 9.95
C ILE A 496 -37.94 17.25 8.74
N HIS A 497 -38.43 17.96 7.72
CA HIS A 497 -38.91 17.34 6.49
C HIS A 497 -37.79 16.72 5.65
N ALA A 498 -36.62 17.36 5.57
CA ALA A 498 -35.46 16.76 4.93
C ALA A 498 -35.02 15.46 5.63
N ALA A 499 -35.12 15.37 6.96
CA ALA A 499 -34.67 14.21 7.73
C ALA A 499 -35.43 12.91 7.41
N TRP A 500 -36.77 12.91 7.42
CA TRP A 500 -37.53 11.68 7.08
C TRP A 500 -37.41 11.30 5.60
N LEU A 501 -37.17 12.28 4.71
CA LEU A 501 -36.87 12.01 3.31
C LEU A 501 -35.51 11.31 3.14
N HIS A 502 -34.46 11.73 3.87
CA HIS A 502 -33.19 10.99 3.92
C HIS A 502 -33.39 9.56 4.47
N TYR A 503 -34.21 9.38 5.50
CA TYR A 503 -34.52 8.03 6.00
C TYR A 503 -35.20 7.17 4.91
N ILE A 504 -36.12 7.72 4.12
CA ILE A 504 -36.71 7.00 2.98
C ILE A 504 -35.65 6.64 1.94
N LEU A 505 -34.74 7.57 1.58
CA LEU A 505 -33.66 7.28 0.62
C LEU A 505 -32.74 6.15 1.11
N ALA A 506 -32.40 6.12 2.40
CA ALA A 506 -31.65 5.01 3.00
C ALA A 506 -32.45 3.69 2.99
N ILE A 507 -33.75 3.74 3.33
CA ILE A 507 -34.62 2.56 3.38
C ILE A 507 -34.81 1.92 2.00
N ILE A 508 -34.98 2.70 0.94
CA ILE A 508 -35.13 2.19 -0.44
C ILE A 508 -33.79 1.78 -1.09
N ASN A 509 -32.67 1.94 -0.36
CA ASN A 509 -31.30 1.76 -0.85
C ASN A 509 -30.96 2.69 -2.04
N ALA A 510 -31.34 3.97 -1.99
CA ALA A 510 -31.10 4.93 -3.09
C ALA A 510 -29.62 5.09 -3.45
N HIS A 511 -28.74 5.04 -2.44
CA HIS A 511 -27.28 4.95 -2.56
C HIS A 511 -26.81 3.86 -3.54
N ASP A 512 -27.45 2.70 -3.48
CA ASP A 512 -27.12 1.54 -4.31
C ASP A 512 -27.48 1.82 -5.79
N TRP A 513 -28.27 2.84 -6.12
CA TRP A 513 -28.50 3.29 -7.50
C TRP A 513 -27.45 4.31 -7.96
N THR A 514 -27.13 5.32 -7.14
CA THR A 514 -26.14 6.37 -7.46
C THR A 514 -24.74 5.77 -7.71
N MET A 515 -24.25 4.93 -6.80
CA MET A 515 -22.93 4.27 -6.92
C MET A 515 -22.74 3.42 -8.18
N ARG A 516 -23.82 2.96 -8.82
CA ARG A 516 -23.77 2.12 -10.03
C ARG A 516 -23.69 2.92 -11.33
N TYR A 517 -24.16 4.16 -11.34
CA TYR A 517 -24.40 4.90 -12.59
C TYR A 517 -23.57 6.19 -12.72
N VAL A 518 -22.93 6.67 -11.65
CA VAL A 518 -22.00 7.80 -11.76
C VAL A 518 -20.70 7.36 -12.47
N THR A 519 -20.32 8.13 -13.48
CA THR A 519 -19.09 7.95 -14.28
C THR A 519 -18.09 9.07 -13.98
N THR A 520 -16.82 8.85 -14.31
CA THR A 520 -15.76 9.84 -14.08
C THR A 520 -16.02 11.19 -14.75
N PHE A 521 -16.68 11.21 -15.92
CA PHE A 521 -17.10 12.43 -16.62
C PHE A 521 -17.86 13.42 -15.71
N ALA A 522 -18.77 12.92 -14.87
CA ALA A 522 -19.58 13.75 -13.99
C ALA A 522 -18.80 14.22 -12.75
N THR A 523 -17.95 13.36 -12.17
CA THR A 523 -17.16 13.70 -10.96
C THR A 523 -15.99 14.63 -11.28
N GLU A 524 -15.34 14.47 -12.43
CA GLU A 524 -14.28 15.36 -12.93
C GLU A 524 -14.80 16.79 -13.18
N ILE A 525 -15.94 16.93 -13.88
CA ILE A 525 -16.62 18.21 -14.12
C ILE A 525 -16.97 18.90 -12.79
N PHE A 526 -17.49 18.13 -11.84
CA PHE A 526 -17.89 18.62 -10.53
C PHE A 526 -16.69 19.07 -9.67
N SER A 527 -15.59 18.30 -9.67
CA SER A 527 -14.34 18.69 -9.02
C SER A 527 -13.78 19.99 -9.62
N LEU A 528 -13.77 20.13 -10.94
CA LEU A 528 -13.31 21.35 -11.61
C LEU A 528 -14.19 22.57 -11.28
N LEU A 529 -15.52 22.38 -11.23
CA LEU A 529 -16.47 23.41 -10.81
C LEU A 529 -16.16 23.92 -9.39
N ASN A 530 -15.89 23.02 -8.44
CA ASN A 530 -15.53 23.41 -7.08
C ASN A 530 -14.22 24.21 -7.03
N SER A 531 -13.17 23.78 -7.75
CA SER A 531 -11.91 24.51 -7.83
C SER A 531 -12.12 25.96 -8.33
N ILE A 532 -12.94 26.14 -9.38
CA ILE A 532 -13.31 27.47 -9.91
C ILE A 532 -14.09 28.29 -8.88
N ILE A 533 -15.04 27.67 -8.16
CA ILE A 533 -15.81 28.34 -7.10
C ILE A 533 -14.89 28.83 -5.97
N TYR A 534 -13.85 28.09 -5.58
CA TYR A 534 -12.91 28.52 -4.55
C TYR A 534 -12.04 29.71 -4.98
N PHE A 535 -11.50 29.71 -6.21
CA PHE A 535 -10.82 30.90 -6.74
C PHE A 535 -11.76 32.10 -6.85
N HIS A 536 -13.00 31.90 -7.33
CA HIS A 536 -13.98 32.98 -7.40
C HIS A 536 -14.34 33.52 -6.01
N LYS A 537 -14.47 32.66 -4.99
CA LYS A 537 -14.71 33.09 -3.60
C LYS A 537 -13.53 33.83 -2.99
N ALA A 538 -12.29 33.43 -3.25
CA ALA A 538 -11.12 34.20 -2.84
C ALA A 538 -11.13 35.62 -3.42
N ILE A 539 -11.50 35.76 -4.69
CA ILE A 539 -11.63 37.07 -5.37
C ILE A 539 -12.76 37.90 -4.72
N GLN A 540 -13.94 37.31 -4.45
CA GLN A 540 -15.05 38.02 -3.78
C GLN A 540 -14.67 38.58 -2.40
N GLU A 541 -13.86 37.87 -1.59
CA GLU A 541 -13.41 38.40 -0.30
C GLU A 541 -12.36 39.52 -0.47
N LEU A 542 -11.54 39.49 -1.53
CA LEU A 542 -10.63 40.59 -1.87
C LEU A 542 -11.36 41.81 -2.42
N GLU A 543 -12.42 41.64 -3.21
CA GLU A 543 -13.29 42.74 -3.66
C GLU A 543 -13.94 43.45 -2.47
N ARG A 544 -14.46 42.71 -1.48
CA ARG A 544 -14.98 43.29 -0.23
C ARG A 544 -13.93 44.04 0.57
N ALA A 545 -12.70 43.55 0.58
CA ALA A 545 -11.57 44.23 1.20
C ALA A 545 -11.19 45.52 0.44
N HIS A 546 -11.35 45.56 -0.89
CA HIS A 546 -11.15 46.75 -1.71
C HIS A 546 -12.18 47.85 -1.40
N ASP A 547 -13.46 47.48 -1.29
CA ASP A 547 -14.56 48.42 -1.02
C ASP A 547 -14.52 49.03 0.39
N THR A 548 -13.78 48.42 1.33
CA THR A 548 -13.83 48.77 2.77
C THR A 548 -12.51 49.25 3.37
N LEU A 549 -11.36 48.98 2.74
CA LEU A 549 -10.03 49.33 3.27
C LEU A 549 -9.37 50.45 2.47
N SER A 550 -8.44 51.18 3.11
CA SER A 550 -7.56 52.11 2.42
C SER A 550 -6.64 51.38 1.43
N PHE A 551 -6.17 52.06 0.37
CA PHE A 551 -5.36 51.43 -0.68
C PHE A 551 -4.11 50.69 -0.15
N ALA A 552 -3.46 51.21 0.89
CA ALA A 552 -2.33 50.56 1.54
C ALA A 552 -2.73 49.29 2.29
N ALA A 553 -3.86 49.32 3.02
CA ALA A 553 -4.42 48.15 3.69
C ALA A 553 -4.94 47.09 2.71
N PHE A 554 -5.52 47.50 1.57
CA PHE A 554 -5.90 46.60 0.48
C PHE A 554 -4.69 45.94 -0.17
N LEU A 555 -3.61 46.69 -0.46
CA LEU A 555 -2.36 46.10 -0.97
C LEU A 555 -1.76 45.09 0.03
N TYR A 556 -1.82 45.40 1.32
CA TYR A 556 -1.43 44.45 2.37
C TYR A 556 -2.36 43.22 2.43
N ALA A 557 -3.66 43.38 2.19
CA ALA A 557 -4.61 42.27 2.08
C ALA A 557 -4.28 41.34 0.90
N VAL A 558 -3.92 41.90 -0.27
CA VAL A 558 -3.46 41.11 -1.42
C VAL A 558 -2.15 40.37 -1.10
N ILE A 559 -1.18 41.03 -0.46
CA ILE A 559 0.08 40.39 -0.02
C ILE A 559 -0.19 39.26 0.99
N GLY A 560 -1.11 39.46 1.94
CA GLY A 560 -1.50 38.43 2.91
C GLY A 560 -2.17 37.23 2.24
N ALA A 561 -3.06 37.45 1.26
CA ALA A 561 -3.75 36.39 0.55
C ALA A 561 -2.80 35.59 -0.35
N VAL A 562 -2.09 36.25 -1.26
CA VAL A 562 -1.14 35.60 -2.18
C VAL A 562 0.04 35.00 -1.43
N GLY A 563 0.53 35.68 -0.38
CA GLY A 563 1.60 35.19 0.48
C GLY A 563 1.22 33.92 1.25
N THR A 564 0.00 33.85 1.80
CA THR A 564 -0.50 32.62 2.47
C THR A 564 -0.55 31.45 1.49
N MET A 565 -1.03 31.66 0.27
CA MET A 565 -1.07 30.63 -0.78
C MET A 565 0.34 30.17 -1.19
N LEU A 566 1.23 31.12 -1.54
CA LEU A 566 2.58 30.80 -1.99
C LEU A 566 3.43 30.14 -0.89
N LEU A 567 3.28 30.55 0.37
CA LEU A 567 3.98 29.92 1.49
C LEU A 567 3.44 28.49 1.75
N ALA A 568 2.14 28.26 1.60
CA ALA A 568 1.56 26.93 1.73
C ALA A 568 2.04 25.98 0.63
N ILE A 569 2.05 26.43 -0.64
CA ILE A 569 2.58 25.66 -1.78
C ILE A 569 4.10 25.41 -1.61
N PHE A 570 4.86 26.43 -1.20
CA PHE A 570 6.30 26.27 -0.96
C PHE A 570 6.55 25.22 0.14
N LEU A 571 5.90 25.34 1.29
CA LEU A 571 6.04 24.38 2.39
C LEU A 571 5.52 22.97 2.04
N SER A 572 4.50 22.82 1.19
CA SER A 572 4.06 21.50 0.72
C SER A 572 5.06 20.82 -0.22
N THR A 573 6.03 21.56 -0.79
CA THR A 573 7.18 20.94 -1.49
C THR A 573 8.31 20.49 -0.56
N ALA A 574 8.22 20.73 0.76
CA ALA A 574 9.37 20.59 1.64
C ALA A 574 9.98 19.18 1.70
N GLU A 575 9.22 18.10 1.41
CA GLU A 575 9.79 16.74 1.29
C GLU A 575 10.82 16.60 0.15
N SER A 576 10.66 17.33 -0.97
CA SER A 576 11.55 17.24 -2.13
C SER A 576 12.89 17.95 -1.93
N TRP A 577 13.01 18.82 -0.92
CA TRP A 577 14.18 19.68 -0.65
C TRP A 577 15.42 18.91 -0.13
N LYS A 578 15.87 17.86 -0.83
CA LYS A 578 17.13 17.17 -0.53
C LYS A 578 18.30 18.03 -1.04
N PRO A 579 19.36 18.30 -0.26
CA PRO A 579 19.69 17.75 1.06
C PRO A 579 19.27 18.62 2.27
N LEU A 580 18.52 19.71 2.08
CA LEU A 580 18.17 20.67 3.13
C LEU A 580 17.32 20.02 4.25
N PHE A 581 17.66 20.32 5.50
CA PHE A 581 17.02 19.84 6.72
C PHE A 581 17.03 18.30 6.94
N HIS A 582 16.69 17.88 8.17
CA HIS A 582 16.51 16.48 8.50
C HIS A 582 15.15 15.95 8.00
N ARG A 583 15.02 14.64 7.76
CA ARG A 583 13.78 14.00 7.23
C ARG A 583 12.53 14.40 8.02
N TYR A 584 12.58 14.30 9.34
CA TYR A 584 11.47 14.67 10.24
C TYR A 584 11.06 16.16 10.13
N ILE A 585 12.01 17.06 9.84
CA ILE A 585 11.72 18.49 9.67
C ILE A 585 11.04 18.72 8.31
N ARG A 586 11.55 18.14 7.22
CA ARG A 586 10.92 18.22 5.89
C ARG A 586 9.49 17.65 5.90
N MET A 587 9.30 16.51 6.57
CA MET A 587 7.99 15.88 6.77
C MET A 587 7.03 16.82 7.53
N GLY A 588 7.44 17.35 8.69
CA GLY A 588 6.63 18.30 9.45
C GLY A 588 6.32 19.61 8.71
N LEU A 589 7.28 20.17 7.95
CA LEU A 589 7.02 21.36 7.12
C LEU A 589 5.98 21.08 6.03
N THR A 590 5.99 19.87 5.46
CA THR A 590 5.01 19.42 4.46
C THR A 590 3.62 19.20 5.09
N GLU A 591 3.56 18.42 6.17
CA GLU A 591 2.33 18.07 6.90
C GLU A 591 1.59 19.30 7.45
N TYR A 592 2.33 20.28 8.00
CA TYR A 592 1.76 21.48 8.62
C TYR A 592 1.79 22.72 7.71
N ALA A 593 2.08 22.57 6.41
CA ALA A 593 2.30 23.67 5.46
C ALA A 593 1.22 24.77 5.50
N ALA A 594 -0.06 24.39 5.40
CA ALA A 594 -1.18 25.32 5.45
C ALA A 594 -1.33 25.99 6.83
N ALA A 595 -1.20 25.20 7.92
CA ALA A 595 -1.33 25.70 9.29
C ALA A 595 -0.23 26.71 9.64
N ILE A 596 1.03 26.43 9.29
CA ILE A 596 2.17 27.34 9.47
C ILE A 596 1.92 28.63 8.69
N SER A 597 1.48 28.54 7.43
CA SER A 597 1.22 29.70 6.58
C SER A 597 0.14 30.62 7.15
N ILE A 598 -0.98 30.03 7.59
CA ILE A 598 -2.07 30.76 8.26
C ILE A 598 -1.56 31.47 9.52
N ILE A 599 -0.81 30.78 10.38
CA ILE A 599 -0.29 31.35 11.64
C ILE A 599 0.69 32.51 11.35
N VAL A 600 1.58 32.36 10.37
CA VAL A 600 2.53 33.41 9.96
C VAL A 600 1.81 34.67 9.48
N PHE A 601 0.81 34.54 8.60
CA PHE A 601 0.08 35.70 8.07
C PHE A 601 -1.01 36.26 9.00
N ILE A 602 -1.42 35.54 10.06
CA ILE A 602 -2.17 36.12 11.18
C ILE A 602 -1.25 36.90 12.13
N ALA A 603 -0.02 36.43 12.36
CA ALA A 603 0.95 37.10 13.23
C ALA A 603 1.53 38.38 12.60
N MET A 604 1.84 38.37 11.31
CA MET A 604 2.48 39.48 10.60
C MET A 604 1.77 40.86 10.77
N PRO A 605 0.44 41.01 10.64
CA PRO A 605 -0.25 42.30 10.88
C PRO A 605 -0.36 42.70 12.37
N HIS A 606 0.40 42.08 13.25
CA HIS A 606 0.55 42.44 14.66
C HIS A 606 2.01 42.80 15.01
N ILE A 607 2.91 42.88 14.02
CA ILE A 607 4.33 43.18 14.20
C ILE A 607 4.66 44.56 13.61
N GLY A 608 5.25 45.44 14.45
CA GLY A 608 5.76 46.74 14.02
C GLY A 608 4.68 47.69 13.50
N GLU A 609 5.04 48.52 12.53
CA GLU A 609 4.16 49.57 11.96
C GLU A 609 2.89 49.01 11.28
N LEU A 610 2.92 47.75 10.83
CA LEU A 610 1.76 47.04 10.26
C LEU A 610 0.59 46.92 11.25
N ALA A 611 0.83 47.03 12.56
CA ALA A 611 -0.21 46.98 13.58
C ALA A 611 -1.18 48.17 13.55
N TYR A 612 -0.80 49.27 12.89
CA TYR A 612 -1.62 50.50 12.76
C TYR A 612 -2.41 50.58 11.44
N LEU A 613 -2.25 49.63 10.52
CA LEU A 613 -3.05 49.57 9.29
C LEU A 613 -4.47 49.07 9.60
N ASP A 614 -5.46 49.68 8.94
CA ASP A 614 -6.84 49.18 8.93
C ASP A 614 -6.86 47.72 8.44
N LYS A 615 -7.57 46.84 9.14
CA LYS A 615 -7.65 45.42 8.80
C LYS A 615 -9.05 44.87 9.07
N MET A 616 -9.61 44.23 8.05
CA MET A 616 -10.88 43.52 8.15
C MET A 616 -10.65 42.17 8.82
N THR A 617 -11.07 42.00 10.07
CA THR A 617 -11.02 40.73 10.81
C THR A 617 -12.41 40.14 11.02
N LEU A 618 -12.47 38.92 11.56
CA LEU A 618 -13.70 38.15 11.71
C LEU A 618 -14.64 38.71 12.80
N PRO A 619 -15.95 38.91 12.52
CA PRO A 619 -16.93 39.26 13.53
C PRO A 619 -17.19 38.05 14.45
N VAL A 620 -16.88 38.22 15.74
CA VAL A 620 -17.05 37.21 16.80
C VAL A 620 -17.79 37.81 18.00
N SER A 621 -18.69 37.04 18.61
CA SER A 621 -19.33 37.41 19.88
C SER A 621 -18.41 37.10 21.06
N SER A 622 -18.57 37.84 22.16
CA SER A 622 -17.80 37.67 23.40
C SER A 622 -18.42 36.67 24.39
N SER A 623 -19.52 36.01 24.02
CA SER A 623 -20.29 35.11 24.87
C SER A 623 -21.03 34.06 24.04
N PHE A 624 -21.29 32.90 24.62
CA PHE A 624 -22.07 31.82 23.99
C PHE A 624 -23.57 32.14 24.05
N LYS A 625 -24.00 33.00 23.13
CA LYS A 625 -25.40 33.32 22.83
C LYS A 625 -25.64 33.23 21.32
N PRO A 626 -26.89 33.03 20.87
CA PRO A 626 -27.27 33.24 19.48
C PRO A 626 -26.88 34.63 18.95
N THR A 627 -26.63 34.72 17.65
CA THR A 627 -26.21 35.94 16.96
C THR A 627 -27.33 36.99 16.82
N SER A 628 -28.60 36.56 16.83
CA SER A 628 -29.75 37.47 16.87
C SER A 628 -29.94 38.06 18.28
N PRO A 629 -30.03 39.40 18.42
CA PRO A 629 -30.15 40.05 19.73
C PRO A 629 -31.47 39.75 20.45
N ASP A 630 -32.49 39.30 19.72
CA ASP A 630 -33.84 39.00 20.22
C ASP A 630 -33.94 37.58 20.84
N ARG A 631 -32.82 36.84 20.95
CA ARG A 631 -32.83 35.39 21.21
C ARG A 631 -31.79 34.93 22.23
N ASP A 632 -32.24 34.61 23.44
CA ASP A 632 -31.38 34.07 24.53
C ASP A 632 -31.11 32.56 24.49
N LYS A 633 -31.84 31.78 23.67
CA LYS A 633 -31.77 30.31 23.65
C LYS A 633 -31.60 29.76 22.24
N PHE A 634 -30.72 28.77 22.07
CA PHE A 634 -30.56 28.05 20.80
C PHE A 634 -31.74 27.13 20.44
N PHE A 635 -32.65 26.80 21.35
CA PHE A 635 -33.85 26.01 21.01
C PHE A 635 -34.86 26.80 20.16
N VAL A 636 -35.49 26.19 19.15
CA VAL A 636 -36.55 26.81 18.31
C VAL A 636 -37.93 26.27 18.68
N GLU A 637 -38.90 27.15 18.96
CA GLU A 637 -40.30 26.77 19.22
C GLU A 637 -41.07 26.49 17.90
N PHE A 638 -40.62 25.49 17.15
CA PHE A 638 -41.08 25.20 15.79
C PHE A 638 -42.58 24.86 15.68
N TRP A 639 -43.19 24.36 16.76
CA TRP A 639 -44.64 24.08 16.85
C TRP A 639 -45.54 25.32 16.80
N THR A 640 -44.99 26.53 16.85
CA THR A 640 -45.75 27.79 16.76
C THR A 640 -46.16 28.16 15.32
N LEU A 641 -45.62 27.45 14.31
CA LEU A 641 -45.88 27.72 12.89
C LEU A 641 -47.27 27.19 12.44
N PRO A 642 -48.08 27.96 11.70
CA PRO A 642 -49.36 27.48 11.17
C PRO A 642 -49.20 26.28 10.22
N ILE A 643 -50.15 25.35 10.26
CA ILE A 643 -50.12 24.06 9.55
C ILE A 643 -49.89 24.22 8.04
N GLU A 644 -50.46 25.26 7.43
CA GLU A 644 -50.25 25.61 6.01
C GLU A 644 -48.75 25.78 5.66
N TRP A 645 -48.01 26.47 6.52
CA TRP A 645 -46.57 26.72 6.35
C TRP A 645 -45.71 25.50 6.70
N VAL A 646 -46.21 24.59 7.55
CA VAL A 646 -45.58 23.27 7.77
C VAL A 646 -45.62 22.46 6.46
N PHE A 647 -46.78 22.34 5.82
CA PHE A 647 -46.87 21.66 4.52
C PHE A 647 -46.07 22.37 3.42
N ALA A 648 -46.03 23.71 3.40
CA ALA A 648 -45.19 24.46 2.46
C ALA A 648 -43.68 24.19 2.65
N ALA A 649 -43.23 23.94 3.89
CA ALA A 649 -41.83 23.61 4.21
C ALA A 649 -41.34 22.26 3.64
N ILE A 650 -42.24 21.42 3.14
CA ILE A 650 -41.87 20.18 2.42
C ILE A 650 -41.10 20.51 1.13
N ILE A 651 -41.42 21.62 0.44
CA ILE A 651 -40.76 22.00 -0.82
C ILE A 651 -39.25 22.29 -0.62
N PRO A 652 -38.83 23.22 0.27
CA PRO A 652 -37.42 23.40 0.58
C PRO A 652 -36.82 22.14 1.24
N GLY A 653 -37.59 21.37 2.02
CA GLY A 653 -37.14 20.08 2.56
C GLY A 653 -36.69 19.09 1.48
N ILE A 654 -37.45 18.95 0.39
CA ILE A 654 -37.08 18.11 -0.77
C ILE A 654 -35.82 18.63 -1.45
N ILE A 655 -35.71 19.95 -1.65
CA ILE A 655 -34.51 20.56 -2.28
C ILE A 655 -33.26 20.30 -1.42
N ILE A 656 -33.38 20.46 -0.09
CA ILE A 656 -32.29 20.20 0.85
C ILE A 656 -31.93 18.71 0.83
N THR A 657 -32.89 17.78 0.83
CA THR A 657 -32.59 16.34 0.72
C THR A 657 -31.89 15.99 -0.59
N ILE A 658 -32.30 16.54 -1.73
CA ILE A 658 -31.65 16.26 -3.02
C ILE A 658 -30.20 16.77 -3.02
N LEU A 659 -29.97 17.98 -2.50
CA LEU A 659 -28.64 18.59 -2.41
C LEU A 659 -27.74 17.83 -1.42
N PHE A 660 -28.23 17.52 -0.22
CA PHE A 660 -27.48 16.83 0.83
C PHE A 660 -27.18 15.38 0.47
N PHE A 661 -28.15 14.66 -0.10
CA PHE A 661 -27.90 13.32 -0.66
C PHE A 661 -26.85 13.40 -1.77
N PHE A 662 -26.99 14.32 -2.73
CA PHE A 662 -26.04 14.41 -3.85
C PHE A 662 -24.60 14.74 -3.41
N ASP A 663 -24.42 15.75 -2.55
CA ASP A 663 -23.10 16.13 -2.06
C ASP A 663 -22.47 15.03 -1.19
N HIS A 664 -23.27 14.34 -0.36
CA HIS A 664 -22.80 13.19 0.41
C HIS A 664 -22.38 12.03 -0.50
N GLU A 665 -23.19 11.71 -1.51
CA GLU A 665 -22.89 10.66 -2.50
C GLU A 665 -21.62 11.00 -3.28
N VAL A 666 -21.47 12.21 -3.81
CA VAL A 666 -20.26 12.61 -4.57
C VAL A 666 -19.02 12.66 -3.69
N SER A 667 -19.12 13.14 -2.44
CA SER A 667 -18.01 13.08 -1.48
C SER A 667 -17.61 11.64 -1.20
N SER A 668 -18.58 10.76 -0.98
CA SER A 668 -18.38 9.32 -0.73
C SER A 668 -17.76 8.62 -1.94
N ILE A 669 -18.23 8.93 -3.15
CA ILE A 669 -17.68 8.45 -4.41
C ILE A 669 -16.20 8.84 -4.52
N ILE A 670 -15.88 10.13 -4.41
CA ILE A 670 -14.51 10.65 -4.56
C ILE A 670 -13.55 9.98 -3.56
N CYS A 671 -13.94 9.86 -2.30
CA CYS A 671 -13.12 9.20 -1.26
C CYS A 671 -13.00 7.68 -1.38
N THR A 672 -13.81 7.03 -2.24
CA THR A 672 -13.77 5.57 -2.47
C THR A 672 -13.33 5.18 -3.88
N ILE A 673 -12.86 6.14 -4.69
CA ILE A 673 -12.10 5.86 -5.91
C ILE A 673 -10.86 5.03 -5.53
N ASP A 674 -10.55 4.01 -6.33
CA ASP A 674 -9.44 3.06 -6.10
C ASP A 674 -8.06 3.71 -5.88
N ARG A 675 -7.88 4.97 -6.30
CA ARG A 675 -6.75 5.88 -5.96
C ARG A 675 -6.40 5.89 -4.47
N TYR A 676 -7.37 5.70 -3.58
CA TYR A 676 -7.21 5.79 -2.13
C TYR A 676 -7.00 4.44 -1.42
N GLY A 677 -7.18 3.32 -2.12
CA GLY A 677 -6.87 1.98 -1.61
C GLY A 677 -7.57 1.60 -0.30
N THR A 678 -8.81 2.04 -0.09
CA THR A 678 -9.61 1.73 1.10
C THR A 678 -9.95 0.23 1.19
N ARG A 679 -9.76 -0.38 2.36
CA ARG A 679 -9.94 -1.82 2.60
C ARG A 679 -11.18 -2.17 3.44
N LYS A 680 -11.64 -1.33 4.37
CA LYS A 680 -12.86 -1.64 5.16
C LYS A 680 -14.12 -1.32 4.35
N PRO A 681 -15.21 -2.13 4.44
CA PRO A 681 -16.46 -1.80 3.76
C PRO A 681 -17.06 -0.51 4.33
N GLY A 682 -17.62 0.33 3.44
CA GLY A 682 -18.34 1.56 3.79
C GLY A 682 -19.63 1.33 4.59
N GLY A 683 -20.27 2.44 5.00
CA GLY A 683 -21.49 2.43 5.81
C GLY A 683 -22.59 3.35 5.24
N PHE A 684 -22.61 3.54 3.93
CA PHE A 684 -23.23 4.71 3.30
C PHE A 684 -24.73 4.89 3.58
N ALA A 685 -25.52 3.81 3.73
CA ALA A 685 -26.95 3.95 4.06
C ALA A 685 -27.16 4.27 5.55
N TRP A 686 -26.22 3.89 6.41
CA TRP A 686 -26.15 4.36 7.79
C TRP A 686 -25.70 5.84 7.87
N ASP A 687 -24.71 6.23 7.06
CA ASP A 687 -24.22 7.62 7.00
C ASP A 687 -25.36 8.58 6.57
N ILE A 688 -26.19 8.20 5.58
CA ILE A 688 -27.41 8.95 5.18
C ILE A 688 -28.46 9.05 6.31
N ILE A 689 -28.61 8.01 7.14
CA ILE A 689 -29.51 8.06 8.31
C ILE A 689 -28.97 9.03 9.35
N LEU A 690 -27.66 9.05 9.58
CA LEU A 690 -27.08 10.01 10.52
C LEU A 690 -27.12 11.44 9.96
N LEU A 691 -26.96 11.63 8.66
CA LEU A 691 -27.17 12.90 7.94
C LEU A 691 -28.60 13.44 8.12
N GLY A 692 -29.62 12.59 8.00
CA GLY A 692 -30.99 12.95 8.34
C GLY A 692 -31.15 13.32 9.82
N THR A 693 -30.52 12.55 10.72
CA THR A 693 -30.62 12.74 12.17
C THR A 693 -29.98 14.06 12.63
N THR A 694 -28.77 14.38 12.16
CA THR A 694 -28.09 15.64 12.49
C THR A 694 -28.78 16.83 11.82
N THR A 695 -29.30 16.69 10.60
CA THR A 695 -30.10 17.73 9.94
C THR A 695 -31.35 18.10 10.77
N ALA A 696 -32.08 17.11 11.30
CA ALA A 696 -33.19 17.36 12.23
C ALA A 696 -32.74 18.07 13.52
N LEU A 697 -31.62 17.62 14.11
CA LEU A 697 -31.06 18.23 15.32
C LEU A 697 -30.66 19.70 15.10
N CYS A 698 -30.03 20.02 13.97
CA CYS A 698 -29.71 21.39 13.57
C CYS A 698 -30.97 22.26 13.47
N GLY A 699 -32.05 21.74 12.88
CA GLY A 699 -33.34 22.43 12.79
C GLY A 699 -33.95 22.75 14.16
N ILE A 700 -33.95 21.78 15.08
CA ILE A 700 -34.45 21.95 16.47
C ILE A 700 -33.60 22.97 17.25
N LEU A 701 -32.28 22.95 17.05
CA LEU A 701 -31.32 23.89 17.63
C LEU A 701 -31.20 25.21 16.86
N GLY A 702 -31.99 25.41 15.79
CA GLY A 702 -31.98 26.63 14.99
C GLY A 702 -30.60 27.04 14.49
N ILE A 703 -29.73 26.08 14.20
CA ILE A 703 -28.37 26.26 13.65
C ILE A 703 -28.33 25.74 12.20
N PRO A 704 -27.43 26.25 11.34
CA PRO A 704 -27.39 25.82 9.94
C PRO A 704 -26.99 24.34 9.81
N PRO A 705 -27.59 23.60 8.87
CA PRO A 705 -27.57 22.13 8.81
C PRO A 705 -26.28 21.53 8.21
N ALA A 706 -26.04 20.25 8.54
CA ALA A 706 -24.77 19.57 8.37
C ALA A 706 -24.67 18.68 7.11
N ASN A 707 -23.79 18.96 6.14
CA ASN A 707 -23.58 18.19 4.89
C ASN A 707 -22.15 18.33 4.29
N GLY A 708 -21.62 17.29 3.65
CA GLY A 708 -20.23 17.15 3.22
C GLY A 708 -19.64 18.30 2.38
N LEU A 709 -18.42 18.77 2.72
CA LEU A 709 -17.63 19.66 1.85
C LEU A 709 -16.67 18.87 0.96
N LEU A 710 -16.82 19.11 -0.34
CA LEU A 710 -16.33 18.22 -1.38
C LEU A 710 -14.82 18.32 -1.69
N PRO A 711 -14.04 19.37 -1.33
CA PRO A 711 -12.58 19.27 -1.33
C PRO A 711 -12.03 18.74 0.01
N GLN A 712 -12.74 18.93 1.12
CA GLN A 712 -12.22 18.57 2.46
C GLN A 712 -12.16 17.05 2.63
N ALA A 713 -13.11 16.31 2.05
CA ALA A 713 -13.11 14.84 2.08
C ALA A 713 -11.92 14.21 1.31
N PRO A 714 -11.60 14.57 0.04
CA PRO A 714 -10.39 14.09 -0.63
C PRO A 714 -9.11 14.60 0.03
N LEU A 715 -9.02 15.87 0.43
CA LEU A 715 -7.83 16.39 1.11
C LEU A 715 -7.58 15.73 2.48
N HIS A 716 -8.64 15.36 3.20
CA HIS A 716 -8.55 14.52 4.39
C HIS A 716 -7.99 13.14 4.06
N SER A 717 -8.53 12.50 3.01
CA SER A 717 -8.06 11.19 2.53
C SER A 717 -6.57 11.25 2.15
N GLU A 718 -6.15 12.28 1.43
CA GLU A 718 -4.75 12.51 1.03
C GLU A 718 -3.82 12.79 2.22
N SER A 719 -4.26 13.57 3.20
CA SER A 719 -3.50 13.79 4.46
C SER A 719 -3.36 12.53 5.33
N LEU A 720 -4.03 11.43 4.97
CA LEU A 720 -3.96 10.12 5.62
C LEU A 720 -3.36 9.03 4.71
N MET A 721 -2.89 9.37 3.50
CA MET A 721 -2.23 8.41 2.62
C MET A 721 -0.84 8.05 3.13
N HIS A 722 -0.55 6.75 3.16
CA HIS A 722 0.79 6.20 3.36
C HIS A 722 1.09 5.18 2.25
N SER A 723 2.35 5.01 1.88
CA SER A 723 2.77 3.97 0.93
C SER A 723 2.92 2.64 1.67
N GLU A 724 2.09 1.66 1.33
CA GLU A 724 2.22 0.26 1.75
C GLU A 724 2.64 -0.58 0.54
N ARG A 725 3.49 -1.59 0.74
CA ARG A 725 3.88 -2.50 -0.35
C ARG A 725 2.84 -3.59 -0.48
N GLU A 726 2.17 -3.62 -1.62
CA GLU A 726 1.18 -4.64 -1.94
C GLU A 726 1.72 -5.55 -3.04
N GLN A 727 1.75 -6.84 -2.72
CA GLN A 727 2.06 -7.90 -3.67
C GLN A 727 0.80 -8.20 -4.48
N ARG A 728 0.79 -7.86 -5.77
CA ARG A 728 -0.30 -8.24 -6.69
C ARG A 728 0.16 -9.41 -7.54
N THR A 729 -0.49 -10.56 -7.36
CA THR A 729 -0.35 -11.71 -8.25
C THR A 729 -1.08 -11.42 -9.55
N ILE A 730 -0.33 -11.32 -10.65
CA ILE A 730 -0.87 -11.18 -12.01
C ILE A 730 -0.61 -12.49 -12.73
N THR A 731 -1.67 -13.24 -13.06
CA THR A 731 -1.54 -14.50 -13.80
C THR A 731 -1.40 -14.20 -15.30
N ILE A 732 -0.24 -14.48 -15.88
CA ILE A 732 0.02 -14.33 -17.33
C ILE A 732 0.42 -15.69 -17.88
N ASP A 733 -0.23 -16.13 -18.96
CA ASP A 733 0.00 -17.41 -19.64
C ASP A 733 0.06 -18.65 -18.73
N SER A 734 -0.69 -18.61 -17.62
CA SER A 734 -0.82 -19.64 -16.56
C SER A 734 0.29 -19.69 -15.50
N GLU A 735 1.23 -18.74 -15.48
CA GLU A 735 2.11 -18.50 -14.32
C GLU A 735 1.59 -17.38 -13.43
N GLU A 736 1.62 -17.58 -12.11
CA GLU A 736 1.28 -16.55 -11.10
C GLU A 736 2.49 -15.66 -10.79
N LYS A 737 2.54 -14.47 -11.41
CA LYS A 737 3.64 -13.52 -11.23
C LYS A 737 3.31 -12.50 -10.14
N VAL A 738 3.98 -12.59 -8.99
CA VAL A 738 3.83 -11.62 -7.91
C VAL A 738 4.68 -10.38 -8.18
N GLU A 739 4.04 -9.24 -8.44
CA GLU A 739 4.73 -7.94 -8.49
C GLU A 739 4.46 -7.12 -7.23
N SER A 740 5.53 -6.67 -6.57
CA SER A 740 5.46 -5.77 -5.42
C SER A 740 5.32 -4.34 -5.91
N HIS A 741 4.17 -3.73 -5.64
CA HIS A 741 3.86 -2.34 -6.02
C HIS A 741 3.80 -1.48 -4.75
N ASP A 742 4.44 -0.31 -4.76
CA ASP A 742 4.26 0.70 -3.70
C ASP A 742 2.85 1.32 -3.88
N VAL A 743 1.84 0.78 -3.20
CA VAL A 743 0.45 1.25 -3.27
C VAL A 743 0.20 2.27 -2.17
N LYS A 744 -0.23 3.48 -2.55
CA LYS A 744 -0.67 4.49 -1.57
C LYS A 744 -2.06 4.13 -1.06
N ARG A 745 -2.22 3.96 0.26
CA ARG A 745 -3.51 3.65 0.90
C ARG A 745 -3.80 4.57 2.09
N VAL A 746 -5.07 4.80 2.37
CA VAL A 746 -5.54 5.70 3.45
C VAL A 746 -5.59 4.98 4.81
N HIS A 747 -5.15 5.63 5.89
CA HIS A 747 -5.38 5.15 7.26
C HIS A 747 -6.83 5.35 7.71
N GLU A 748 -7.64 4.30 7.63
CA GLU A 748 -9.06 4.29 8.02
C GLU A 748 -9.28 4.25 9.54
N GLN A 749 -9.47 5.42 10.16
CA GLN A 749 -9.67 5.58 11.61
C GLN A 749 -10.62 6.74 11.97
N ARG A 750 -11.00 6.85 13.25
CA ARG A 750 -11.90 7.90 13.78
C ARG A 750 -11.20 9.04 14.52
N TRP A 751 -9.93 8.87 14.90
CA TRP A 751 -9.19 9.84 15.70
C TRP A 751 -9.06 11.21 15.03
N SER A 752 -8.76 11.27 13.73
CA SER A 752 -8.64 12.55 13.02
C SER A 752 -9.96 13.33 13.03
N SER A 753 -11.08 12.64 12.76
CA SER A 753 -12.44 13.20 12.77
C SER A 753 -12.88 13.64 14.17
N PHE A 754 -12.52 12.87 15.20
CA PHE A 754 -12.83 13.24 16.58
C PHE A 754 -12.02 14.46 17.04
N LEU A 755 -10.72 14.51 16.72
CA LEU A 755 -9.82 15.56 17.18
C LEU A 755 -10.09 16.92 16.52
N HIS A 756 -10.26 17.00 15.20
CA HIS A 756 -10.56 18.30 14.56
C HIS A 756 -11.95 18.82 14.96
N ALA A 757 -12.96 17.95 15.10
CA ALA A 757 -14.30 18.36 15.53
C ALA A 757 -14.33 18.80 17.00
N GLY A 758 -13.62 18.10 17.88
CA GLY A 758 -13.42 18.52 19.26
C GLY A 758 -12.67 19.86 19.37
N ALA A 759 -11.68 20.11 18.52
CA ALA A 759 -10.98 21.39 18.44
C ALA A 759 -11.89 22.52 17.91
N ILE A 760 -12.70 22.28 16.87
CA ILE A 760 -13.71 23.24 16.40
C ILE A 760 -14.73 23.55 17.50
N LEU A 761 -15.18 22.54 18.25
CA LEU A 761 -16.11 22.72 19.36
C LEU A 761 -15.46 23.49 20.54
N LEU A 762 -14.17 23.33 20.79
CA LEU A 762 -13.41 24.14 21.77
C LEU A 762 -13.39 25.63 21.37
N PHE A 763 -13.35 25.94 20.07
CA PHE A 763 -13.40 27.31 19.54
C PHE A 763 -14.76 28.00 19.69
N VAL A 764 -15.81 27.29 20.12
CA VAL A 764 -17.09 27.88 20.56
C VAL A 764 -16.97 28.55 21.93
N SER A 765 -15.93 28.24 22.71
CA SER A 765 -15.73 28.85 24.03
C SER A 765 -15.12 30.26 23.94
N PRO A 766 -15.53 31.22 24.81
CA PRO A 766 -15.12 32.64 24.71
C PRO A 766 -13.61 32.94 24.56
N PRO A 767 -12.66 32.26 25.26
CA PRO A 767 -11.24 32.59 25.09
C PRO A 767 -10.73 32.25 23.69
N PHE A 768 -11.18 31.15 23.08
CA PHE A 768 -10.77 30.74 21.74
C PHE A 768 -11.51 31.51 20.65
N MET A 769 -12.78 31.91 20.87
CA MET A 769 -13.47 32.88 20.01
C MET A 769 -12.69 34.19 19.87
N LYS A 770 -12.07 34.68 20.95
CA LYS A 770 -11.23 35.89 20.91
C LYS A 770 -9.97 35.70 20.05
N VAL A 771 -9.36 34.51 20.04
CA VAL A 771 -8.23 34.19 19.15
C VAL A 771 -8.71 34.20 17.69
N LEU A 772 -9.88 33.64 17.41
CA LEU A 772 -10.44 33.59 16.06
C LEU A 772 -10.68 35.00 15.46
N GLY A 773 -11.14 35.95 16.28
CA GLY A 773 -11.34 37.36 15.89
C GLY A 773 -10.06 38.14 15.53
N LEU A 774 -8.87 37.57 15.75
CA LEU A 774 -7.59 38.15 15.30
C LEU A 774 -7.29 37.84 13.82
N THR A 775 -8.00 36.89 13.22
CA THR A 775 -7.74 36.43 11.85
C THR A 775 -8.19 37.47 10.82
N PRO A 776 -7.29 37.98 9.94
CA PRO A 776 -7.66 38.85 8.83
C PRO A 776 -8.40 38.06 7.73
N THR A 777 -9.40 38.66 7.10
CA THR A 777 -10.15 38.04 6.00
C THR A 777 -9.28 37.72 4.77
N SER A 778 -8.20 38.47 4.55
CA SER A 778 -7.21 38.22 3.51
C SER A 778 -6.53 36.85 3.62
N VAL A 779 -6.22 36.39 4.84
CA VAL A 779 -5.62 35.06 5.07
C VAL A 779 -6.59 33.95 4.66
N LEU A 780 -7.90 34.19 4.81
CA LEU A 780 -8.97 33.27 4.40
C LEU A 780 -9.09 33.21 2.87
N ALA A 781 -8.96 34.35 2.18
CA ALA A 781 -8.86 34.39 0.73
C ALA A 781 -7.61 33.63 0.22
N GLY A 782 -6.47 33.77 0.91
CA GLY A 782 -5.26 33.00 0.63
C GLY A 782 -5.45 31.49 0.76
N LEU A 783 -6.12 31.05 1.82
CA LEU A 783 -6.49 29.64 2.01
C LEU A 783 -7.47 29.15 0.94
N PHE A 784 -8.43 29.97 0.51
CA PHE A 784 -9.33 29.61 -0.59
C PHE A 784 -8.58 29.40 -1.92
N MET A 785 -7.59 30.25 -2.24
CA MET A 785 -6.75 30.02 -3.42
C MET A 785 -5.91 28.74 -3.31
N PHE A 786 -5.36 28.44 -2.12
CA PHE A 786 -4.64 27.19 -1.88
C PHE A 786 -5.52 25.94 -2.05
N MET A 787 -6.72 25.91 -1.47
CA MET A 787 -7.65 24.78 -1.65
C MET A 787 -8.18 24.68 -3.09
N GLY A 788 -8.33 25.80 -3.79
CA GLY A 788 -8.67 25.83 -5.21
C GLY A 788 -7.56 25.26 -6.10
N GLU A 789 -6.29 25.54 -5.79
CA GLU A 789 -5.13 24.97 -6.47
C GLU A 789 -5.03 23.46 -6.23
N GLN A 790 -5.04 23.01 -4.97
CA GLN A 790 -4.95 21.59 -4.62
C GLN A 790 -6.10 20.76 -5.25
N SER A 791 -7.33 21.28 -5.25
CA SER A 791 -8.48 20.64 -5.92
C SER A 791 -8.36 20.64 -7.45
N LEU A 792 -7.53 21.50 -8.04
CA LEU A 792 -7.30 21.58 -9.49
C LEU A 792 -6.15 20.67 -9.93
N SER A 793 -5.03 20.65 -9.19
CA SER A 793 -3.86 19.81 -9.51
C SER A 793 -4.15 18.31 -9.34
N VAL A 794 -5.12 17.95 -8.49
CA VAL A 794 -5.63 16.57 -8.35
C VAL A 794 -6.49 16.09 -9.54
N ASN A 795 -7.04 17.00 -10.36
CA ASN A 795 -8.08 16.70 -11.36
C ASN A 795 -7.52 16.28 -12.74
N PRO A 796 -7.92 15.11 -13.31
CA PRO A 796 -7.45 14.66 -14.63
C PRO A 796 -7.72 15.62 -15.80
N ILE A 797 -8.75 16.46 -15.73
CA ILE A 797 -9.03 17.49 -16.76
C ILE A 797 -7.85 18.44 -16.90
N LEU A 798 -7.12 18.77 -15.82
CA LEU A 798 -5.96 19.67 -15.90
C LEU A 798 -4.87 19.08 -16.81
N TYR A 799 -4.51 17.81 -16.61
CA TYR A 799 -3.53 17.10 -17.44
C TYR A 799 -4.00 16.96 -18.89
N ARG A 800 -5.28 16.62 -19.12
CA ARG A 800 -5.86 16.60 -20.48
C ARG A 800 -5.92 17.99 -21.13
N THR A 801 -6.00 19.06 -20.34
CA THR A 801 -5.92 20.45 -20.81
C THR A 801 -4.49 20.84 -21.18
N PHE A 802 -3.47 20.35 -20.46
CA PHE A 802 -2.08 20.52 -20.91
C PHE A 802 -1.81 19.81 -22.23
N TYR A 803 -2.41 18.64 -22.50
CA TYR A 803 -2.30 17.98 -23.81
C TYR A 803 -2.96 18.74 -24.97
N LEU A 804 -3.87 19.70 -24.73
CA LEU A 804 -4.35 20.63 -25.76
C LEU A 804 -3.28 21.68 -26.15
N LEU A 805 -2.22 21.84 -25.33
CA LEU A 805 -1.14 22.81 -25.51
C LEU A 805 0.20 22.16 -25.86
N THR A 806 0.41 20.89 -25.48
CA THR A 806 1.61 20.10 -25.82
C THR A 806 1.71 19.84 -27.33
N PRO A 807 2.88 20.08 -27.97
CA PRO A 807 3.09 19.74 -29.38
C PRO A 807 2.88 18.24 -29.65
N SER A 808 2.34 17.89 -30.82
CA SER A 808 2.03 16.49 -31.18
C SER A 808 3.23 15.53 -31.27
N SER A 809 4.45 16.05 -31.16
CA SER A 809 5.71 15.28 -31.03
C SER A 809 6.03 14.84 -29.60
N GLU A 810 5.44 15.48 -28.59
CA GLU A 810 5.70 15.26 -27.16
C GLU A 810 4.51 14.60 -26.44
N LEU A 811 3.39 14.39 -27.15
CA LEU A 811 2.25 13.62 -26.63
C LEU A 811 2.62 12.13 -26.45
N PRO A 812 2.14 11.47 -25.37
CA PRO A 812 2.44 10.06 -25.14
C PRO A 812 1.81 9.14 -26.21
N PRO A 813 2.33 7.91 -26.38
CA PRO A 813 1.79 6.96 -27.36
C PRO A 813 0.42 6.43 -26.92
N LEU A 814 -0.61 6.64 -27.75
CA LEU A 814 -1.95 6.09 -27.52
C LEU A 814 -2.02 4.57 -27.78
N PRO A 815 -2.83 3.81 -27.01
CA PRO A 815 -3.10 2.40 -27.27
C PRO A 815 -3.58 2.12 -28.70
N SER A 816 -3.14 0.99 -29.26
CA SER A 816 -3.45 0.59 -30.65
C SER A 816 -4.91 0.17 -30.88
N SER A 817 -5.72 -0.03 -29.84
CA SER A 817 -7.17 -0.27 -30.00
C SER A 817 -7.87 0.97 -30.58
N LEU A 818 -7.47 2.17 -30.14
CA LEU A 818 -7.97 3.47 -30.62
C LEU A 818 -7.67 3.74 -32.11
N ALA A 819 -6.84 2.91 -32.78
CA ALA A 819 -6.63 2.98 -34.23
C ALA A 819 -7.75 2.26 -35.03
N LYS A 820 -8.51 1.35 -34.42
CA LYS A 820 -9.49 0.50 -35.13
C LYS A 820 -10.88 1.13 -35.23
N GLN A 821 -11.02 2.14 -36.09
CA GLN A 821 -12.29 2.33 -36.80
C GLN A 821 -12.14 2.97 -38.20
N ALA A 822 -11.56 2.20 -39.12
CA ALA A 822 -11.92 2.25 -40.54
C ALA A 822 -12.77 1.00 -40.85
N ASP A 823 -13.60 1.09 -41.89
CA ASP A 823 -14.76 0.19 -42.11
C ASP A 823 -14.40 -1.30 -42.33
N GLY A 824 -15.41 -2.17 -42.22
CA GLY A 824 -15.29 -3.63 -42.22
C GLY A 824 -14.95 -4.28 -43.57
N SER A 825 -13.86 -3.85 -44.22
CA SER A 825 -13.37 -4.39 -45.50
C SER A 825 -12.03 -5.12 -45.36
N ASP A 826 -12.00 -6.38 -45.81
CA ASP A 826 -10.85 -7.18 -46.23
C ASP A 826 -9.59 -7.19 -45.33
N MET A 827 -9.53 -8.18 -44.42
CA MET A 827 -8.27 -8.62 -43.79
C MET A 827 -7.33 -9.26 -44.82
N ASN A 828 -6.63 -8.47 -45.64
CA ASN A 828 -5.55 -9.00 -46.49
C ASN A 828 -4.44 -7.99 -46.88
N ASP A 829 -4.47 -6.75 -46.37
CA ASP A 829 -3.36 -5.80 -46.54
C ASP A 829 -2.38 -5.87 -45.36
N THR A 830 -1.08 -5.90 -45.67
CA THR A 830 0.03 -5.96 -44.71
C THR A 830 0.54 -4.57 -44.29
N SER A 831 -0.20 -3.50 -44.59
CA SER A 831 0.13 -2.15 -44.15
C SER A 831 0.01 -2.00 -42.61
N PRO A 832 0.94 -1.26 -41.96
CA PRO A 832 0.85 -1.02 -40.52
C PRO A 832 -0.36 -0.14 -40.20
N PRO A 833 -1.09 -0.38 -39.08
CA PRO A 833 -2.29 0.37 -38.75
C PRO A 833 -2.00 1.87 -38.58
N PRO A 834 -2.94 2.75 -38.98
CA PRO A 834 -2.76 4.19 -38.83
C PRO A 834 -2.60 4.58 -37.36
N ARG A 835 -1.77 5.59 -37.08
CA ARG A 835 -1.55 6.08 -35.71
C ARG A 835 -2.87 6.64 -35.14
N PRO A 836 -3.27 6.30 -33.90
CA PRO A 836 -4.44 6.89 -33.28
C PRO A 836 -4.34 8.42 -33.23
N SER A 837 -5.46 9.11 -33.49
CA SER A 837 -5.52 10.57 -33.42
C SER A 837 -5.97 11.04 -32.04
N TYR A 838 -5.33 12.09 -31.52
CA TYR A 838 -5.72 12.74 -30.27
C TYR A 838 -6.98 13.61 -30.37
N VAL A 839 -7.43 13.96 -31.58
CA VAL A 839 -8.54 14.90 -31.83
C VAL A 839 -9.85 14.53 -31.09
N PRO A 840 -10.29 13.25 -31.02
CA PRO A 840 -11.50 12.88 -30.27
C PRO A 840 -11.38 13.14 -28.75
N ILE A 841 -10.19 12.94 -28.17
CA ILE A 841 -9.89 13.16 -26.74
C ILE A 841 -9.86 14.67 -26.44
N HIS A 842 -9.25 15.45 -27.32
CA HIS A 842 -9.28 16.91 -27.27
C HIS A 842 -10.72 17.45 -27.31
N LEU A 843 -11.55 16.97 -28.24
CA LEU A 843 -12.95 17.38 -28.36
C LEU A 843 -13.79 17.01 -27.13
N TYR A 844 -13.55 15.84 -26.52
CA TYR A 844 -14.15 15.44 -25.24
C TYR A 844 -13.75 16.37 -24.10
N THR A 845 -12.47 16.70 -23.97
CA THR A 845 -11.97 17.60 -22.91
C THR A 845 -12.50 19.03 -23.08
N ILE A 846 -12.61 19.52 -24.33
CA ILE A 846 -13.25 20.80 -24.64
C ILE A 846 -14.74 20.78 -24.25
N LEU A 847 -15.47 19.69 -24.50
CA LEU A 847 -16.86 19.54 -24.05
C LEU A 847 -16.97 19.65 -22.52
N GLN A 848 -16.12 18.95 -21.77
CA GLN A 848 -16.11 19.01 -20.30
C GLN A 848 -15.91 20.45 -19.81
N ILE A 849 -14.91 21.16 -20.35
CA ILE A 849 -14.63 22.57 -19.97
C ILE A 849 -15.83 23.47 -20.29
N VAL A 850 -16.45 23.33 -21.47
CA VAL A 850 -17.63 24.12 -21.87
C VAL A 850 -18.83 23.83 -20.96
N ILE A 851 -19.08 22.57 -20.59
CA ILE A 851 -20.15 22.20 -19.66
C ILE A 851 -19.88 22.79 -18.27
N THR A 852 -18.66 22.67 -17.75
CA THR A 852 -18.28 23.28 -16.45
C THR A 852 -18.49 24.79 -16.45
N VAL A 853 -18.09 25.49 -17.53
CA VAL A 853 -18.31 26.95 -17.66
C VAL A 853 -19.80 27.30 -17.73
N VAL A 854 -20.62 26.53 -18.46
CA VAL A 854 -22.09 26.74 -18.51
C VAL A 854 -22.72 26.54 -17.12
N ILE A 855 -22.34 25.49 -16.39
CA ILE A 855 -22.86 25.25 -15.04
C ILE A 855 -22.37 26.34 -14.07
N PHE A 856 -21.10 26.75 -14.15
CA PHE A 856 -20.57 27.87 -13.36
C PHE A 856 -21.36 29.17 -13.63
N ILE A 857 -21.65 29.50 -14.88
CA ILE A 857 -22.52 30.65 -15.24
C ILE A 857 -23.89 30.52 -14.57
N VAL A 858 -24.51 29.32 -14.54
CA VAL A 858 -25.77 29.11 -13.80
C VAL A 858 -25.61 29.36 -12.30
N THR A 859 -24.49 28.98 -11.66
CA THR A 859 -24.23 29.26 -10.23
C THR A 859 -24.10 30.76 -9.91
N LEU A 860 -23.80 31.61 -10.90
CA LEU A 860 -23.80 33.07 -10.74
C LEU A 860 -25.22 33.69 -10.87
N THR A 861 -26.22 32.91 -11.31
CA THR A 861 -27.61 33.38 -11.44
C THR A 861 -28.46 33.07 -10.20
N ARG A 862 -29.67 33.64 -10.14
CA ARG A 862 -30.71 33.23 -9.18
C ARG A 862 -31.11 31.75 -9.28
N GLY A 863 -30.75 31.06 -10.37
CA GLY A 863 -30.94 29.62 -10.56
C GLY A 863 -29.92 28.74 -9.84
N ALA A 864 -28.93 29.31 -9.13
CA ALA A 864 -27.88 28.55 -8.45
C ALA A 864 -28.36 27.31 -7.65
N PRO A 865 -29.48 27.33 -6.87
CA PRO A 865 -29.95 26.14 -6.15
C PRO A 865 -30.26 24.91 -7.02
N ALA A 866 -30.40 25.07 -8.34
CA ALA A 866 -30.61 23.98 -9.29
C ALA A 866 -29.31 23.33 -9.80
N PHE A 867 -28.11 23.84 -9.46
CA PHE A 867 -26.86 23.28 -9.98
C PHE A 867 -26.67 21.77 -9.68
N PRO A 868 -27.05 21.21 -8.50
CA PRO A 868 -26.90 19.77 -8.26
C PRO A 868 -27.78 18.94 -9.21
N VAL A 869 -28.97 19.44 -9.53
CA VAL A 869 -29.89 18.79 -10.50
C VAL A 869 -29.30 18.80 -11.91
N LEU A 870 -28.57 19.84 -12.29
CA LEU A 870 -27.83 19.87 -13.57
C LEU A 870 -26.68 18.86 -13.59
N ILE A 871 -25.94 18.67 -12.49
CA ILE A 871 -24.88 17.65 -12.41
C ILE A 871 -25.49 16.24 -12.43
N VAL A 872 -26.59 15.99 -11.71
CA VAL A 872 -27.34 14.72 -11.79
C VAL A 872 -27.80 14.44 -13.22
N ALA A 873 -28.18 15.46 -13.99
CA ALA A 873 -28.55 15.32 -15.40
C ALA A 873 -27.37 15.00 -16.34
N LEU A 874 -26.11 15.20 -15.93
CA LEU A 874 -24.94 14.78 -16.71
C LEU A 874 -24.81 13.25 -16.78
N VAL A 875 -25.29 12.52 -15.78
CA VAL A 875 -25.26 11.04 -15.75
C VAL A 875 -26.07 10.41 -16.90
N PRO A 876 -27.39 10.68 -17.06
CA PRO A 876 -28.14 10.18 -18.21
C PRO A 876 -27.68 10.81 -19.53
N PHE A 877 -27.14 12.03 -19.54
CA PHE A 877 -26.54 12.62 -20.73
C PHE A 877 -25.32 11.80 -21.24
N ARG A 878 -24.38 11.44 -20.35
CA ARG A 878 -23.27 10.54 -20.67
C ARG A 878 -23.77 9.18 -21.16
N LEU A 879 -24.71 8.57 -20.42
CA LEU A 879 -25.16 7.20 -20.67
C LEU A 879 -26.03 7.05 -21.93
N LEU A 880 -26.69 8.11 -22.41
CA LEU A 880 -27.65 8.05 -23.53
C LEU A 880 -27.30 8.92 -24.75
N VAL A 881 -26.61 10.04 -24.56
CA VAL A 881 -26.31 11.02 -25.63
C VAL A 881 -24.88 10.87 -26.14
N MET A 882 -23.89 10.84 -25.25
CA MET A 882 -22.47 10.83 -25.65
C MET A 882 -22.08 9.58 -26.47
N LYS A 883 -22.73 8.44 -26.22
CA LYS A 883 -22.61 7.20 -27.02
C LYS A 883 -22.99 7.34 -28.50
N ARG A 884 -23.61 8.47 -28.90
CA ARG A 884 -23.94 8.80 -30.30
C ARG A 884 -23.01 9.84 -30.92
N TRP A 885 -22.14 10.47 -30.13
CA TRP A 885 -21.30 11.59 -30.55
C TRP A 885 -19.80 11.24 -30.57
N TRP A 886 -19.35 10.25 -29.77
CA TRP A 886 -17.97 9.75 -29.77
C TRP A 886 -17.89 8.26 -30.15
N PRO A 887 -16.77 7.81 -30.75
CA PRO A 887 -16.49 6.39 -30.94
C PRO A 887 -16.42 5.65 -29.58
N ARG A 888 -16.89 4.40 -29.58
CA ARG A 888 -17.04 3.59 -28.36
C ARG A 888 -15.69 3.27 -27.70
N GLU A 889 -14.65 3.01 -28.50
CA GLU A 889 -13.23 2.92 -28.09
C GLU A 889 -12.75 4.18 -27.36
N VAL A 890 -13.13 5.38 -27.84
CA VAL A 890 -12.70 6.65 -27.23
C VAL A 890 -13.37 6.85 -25.88
N LEU A 891 -14.70 6.63 -25.77
CA LEU A 891 -15.41 6.71 -24.50
C LEU A 891 -14.85 5.73 -23.47
N ARG A 892 -14.58 4.48 -23.89
CA ARG A 892 -13.93 3.43 -23.08
C ARG A 892 -12.55 3.83 -22.56
N PHE A 893 -11.82 4.72 -23.25
CA PHE A 893 -10.51 5.22 -22.82
C PHE A 893 -10.58 6.46 -21.93
N VAL A 894 -11.56 7.35 -22.13
CA VAL A 894 -11.63 8.66 -21.43
C VAL A 894 -12.59 8.70 -20.23
N ASP A 895 -13.46 7.70 -20.06
CA ASP A 895 -14.47 7.71 -19.01
C ASP A 895 -14.89 6.32 -18.50
N ALA A 896 -14.61 6.04 -17.22
CA ALA A 896 -14.93 4.79 -16.52
C ALA A 896 -16.10 4.95 -15.54
N TRP A 897 -16.56 3.84 -14.94
CA TRP A 897 -17.40 3.90 -13.74
C TRP A 897 -16.61 4.51 -12.56
N ALA A 898 -17.25 5.33 -11.72
CA ALA A 898 -16.54 6.03 -10.64
C ALA A 898 -16.18 5.13 -9.44
N CYS A 899 -17.02 4.14 -9.12
CA CYS A 899 -16.88 3.23 -7.96
C CYS A 899 -16.98 1.74 -8.33
N ARG A 900 -16.78 1.40 -9.60
CA ARG A 900 -16.85 0.02 -10.12
C ARG A 900 -15.75 -0.19 -11.14
N GLU A 901 -15.23 -1.41 -11.21
CA GLU A 901 -14.23 -1.82 -12.20
C GLU A 901 -14.85 -2.01 -13.60
N GLY A 902 -14.12 -1.59 -14.63
CA GLY A 902 -14.56 -1.61 -16.03
C GLY A 902 -15.30 -0.35 -16.48
N THR A 903 -15.79 -0.36 -17.71
CA THR A 903 -16.47 0.78 -18.34
C THR A 903 -17.98 0.51 -18.55
N PRO A 904 -18.82 1.55 -18.69
CA PRO A 904 -20.23 1.38 -19.09
C PRO A 904 -20.44 0.69 -20.44
N GLU A 905 -19.41 0.67 -21.27
CA GLU A 905 -19.36 0.00 -22.56
C GLU A 905 -19.09 -1.52 -22.42
N ASP A 906 -18.41 -1.96 -21.35
CA ASP A 906 -18.19 -3.40 -21.04
C ASP A 906 -19.49 -4.11 -20.63
N ASP A 907 -20.38 -3.42 -19.91
CA ASP A 907 -21.68 -3.97 -19.53
C ASP A 907 -22.56 -4.26 -20.74
N GLU A 908 -22.59 -3.34 -21.71
CA GLU A 908 -23.28 -3.52 -22.98
C GLU A 908 -22.73 -4.73 -23.76
N ASP A 909 -21.41 -4.93 -23.79
CA ASP A 909 -20.80 -6.10 -24.42
C ASP A 909 -21.15 -7.40 -23.67
N ALA A 910 -21.23 -7.34 -22.35
CA ALA A 910 -21.66 -8.46 -21.51
C ALA A 910 -23.18 -8.72 -21.58
N GLU A 911 -24.00 -7.78 -22.03
CA GLU A 911 -25.43 -7.97 -22.34
C GLU A 911 -25.61 -8.48 -23.79
N ALA A 912 -24.93 -7.89 -24.78
CA ALA A 912 -24.98 -8.34 -26.18
C ALA A 912 -24.44 -9.78 -26.37
N LYS A 913 -23.46 -10.21 -25.56
CA LYS A 913 -23.00 -11.61 -25.49
C LYS A 913 -24.03 -12.56 -24.87
N LYS A 914 -24.98 -12.09 -24.04
CA LYS A 914 -26.06 -12.90 -23.45
C LYS A 914 -27.28 -12.99 -24.35
N ASP A 915 -27.63 -11.89 -25.03
CA ASP A 915 -28.72 -11.83 -26.01
C ASP A 915 -28.35 -12.50 -27.36
N GLY A 916 -27.13 -13.06 -27.47
CA GLY A 916 -26.70 -13.92 -28.58
C GLY A 916 -26.28 -13.18 -29.86
N THR A 917 -26.22 -11.85 -29.82
CA THR A 917 -26.08 -10.99 -31.02
C THR A 917 -24.64 -10.89 -31.55
N ILE A 918 -23.63 -11.31 -30.78
CA ILE A 918 -22.20 -11.20 -31.14
C ILE A 918 -21.50 -12.56 -30.97
N SER A 919 -21.16 -13.21 -32.08
CA SER A 919 -20.48 -14.50 -32.11
C SER A 919 -18.95 -14.38 -32.31
N GLY A 920 -18.20 -14.32 -31.20
CA GLY A 920 -16.75 -14.52 -31.17
C GLY A 920 -15.86 -13.27 -31.33
N ALA A 921 -14.56 -13.47 -31.08
CA ALA A 921 -13.45 -12.55 -31.35
C ALA A 921 -13.42 -11.18 -30.61
N SER A 922 -13.47 -11.19 -29.28
CA SER A 922 -12.61 -10.30 -28.47
C SER A 922 -12.30 -10.87 -27.09
N GLN A 923 -11.01 -11.14 -26.82
CA GLN A 923 -10.49 -11.21 -25.45
C GLN A 923 -10.22 -9.78 -24.99
N SER A 924 -10.71 -9.41 -23.81
CA SER A 924 -10.50 -8.09 -23.23
C SER A 924 -9.07 -7.96 -22.72
N THR A 925 -8.22 -7.24 -23.45
CA THR A 925 -6.94 -6.76 -22.92
C THR A 925 -7.22 -5.80 -21.77
N GLU A 926 -6.70 -6.10 -20.58
CA GLU A 926 -6.73 -5.16 -19.46
C GLU A 926 -5.83 -3.96 -19.76
N VAL A 927 -6.42 -2.87 -20.27
CA VAL A 927 -5.74 -1.57 -20.37
C VAL A 927 -5.69 -0.97 -18.96
N GLY A 928 -4.76 -1.45 -18.14
CA GLY A 928 -4.45 -0.87 -16.85
C GLY A 928 -4.13 0.63 -17.02
N GLY A 929 -4.72 1.47 -16.17
CA GLY A 929 -4.75 2.92 -16.38
C GLY A 929 -3.36 3.55 -16.46
N ILE A 930 -2.94 3.94 -17.67
CA ILE A 930 -1.66 4.62 -17.94
C ILE A 930 -1.75 6.10 -17.53
N PHE A 931 -1.98 6.37 -16.24
CA PHE A 931 -1.85 7.69 -15.62
C PHE A 931 -1.30 7.63 -14.19
N SER A 932 -0.20 6.89 -14.02
CA SER A 932 0.66 6.96 -12.83
C SER A 932 2.13 6.77 -13.24
N SER A 933 2.72 7.81 -13.84
CA SER A 933 4.14 7.82 -14.21
C SER A 933 4.83 9.11 -13.80
N ARG A 934 5.66 8.95 -12.77
CA ARG A 934 6.79 9.78 -12.32
C ARG A 934 7.35 10.75 -13.35
N LEU A 935 7.55 11.99 -12.91
CA LEU A 935 8.58 12.87 -13.45
C LEU A 935 9.90 12.53 -12.74
N ASP A 936 10.87 12.00 -13.48
CA ASP A 936 12.27 11.87 -13.04
C ASP A 936 13.12 12.86 -13.86
N GLU A 937 13.67 13.89 -13.21
CA GLU A 937 14.43 14.96 -13.88
C GLU A 937 15.88 14.53 -14.18
N THR A 938 16.26 14.49 -15.46
CA THR A 938 17.64 14.28 -15.89
C THR A 938 18.39 15.60 -16.09
N GLY A 939 19.19 16.01 -15.11
CA GLY A 939 20.15 17.14 -15.21
C GLY A 939 21.56 16.69 -15.60
N MET A 940 22.25 17.46 -16.45
CA MET A 940 23.52 17.04 -17.08
C MET A 940 24.66 18.06 -16.84
N HIS A 941 25.87 17.57 -16.53
CA HIS A 941 27.16 18.31 -16.43
C HIS A 941 27.30 19.34 -15.28
N SER A 942 28.47 19.72 -14.75
CA SER A 942 29.88 19.26 -14.93
C SER A 942 30.80 19.81 -13.81
N GLY A 943 31.91 19.12 -13.48
CA GLY A 943 33.13 19.78 -12.92
C GLY A 943 33.79 19.15 -11.68
N THR A 944 35.09 18.84 -11.79
CA THR A 944 36.08 18.53 -10.73
C THR A 944 37.34 19.40 -10.96
N PRO A 945 38.34 19.53 -10.03
CA PRO A 945 38.67 18.77 -8.80
C PRO A 945 38.44 19.64 -7.52
N ALA A 946 39.17 19.66 -6.38
CA ALA A 946 40.47 19.12 -5.92
C ALA A 946 40.53 19.03 -4.36
N VAL A 947 41.12 18.00 -3.70
CA VAL A 947 42.55 17.73 -3.34
C VAL A 947 42.99 18.20 -1.92
N ILE A 948 43.11 17.23 -0.97
CA ILE A 948 44.13 17.07 0.12
C ILE A 948 44.18 18.10 1.31
N PRO A 949 44.38 17.72 2.61
CA PRO A 949 44.16 16.44 3.35
C PRO A 949 43.67 16.61 4.84
N ARG A 950 43.92 15.58 5.68
CA ARG A 950 43.81 15.40 7.17
C ARG A 950 44.78 16.32 7.99
N PRO A 951 44.95 16.30 9.36
CA PRO A 951 44.61 15.25 10.36
C PRO A 951 44.34 15.62 11.87
N MET A 952 44.30 14.56 12.73
CA MET A 952 44.57 14.51 14.21
C MET A 952 43.49 15.04 15.21
N SER A 953 43.34 14.51 16.44
CA SER A 953 43.89 13.28 17.10
C SER A 953 43.27 12.94 18.48
N HIS A 954 43.00 11.64 18.74
CA HIS A 954 43.10 10.91 20.04
C HIS A 954 42.38 11.48 21.31
N PRO A 955 42.50 10.87 22.52
CA PRO A 955 41.64 9.74 22.91
C PRO A 955 41.02 9.88 24.33
N GLY A 956 40.33 8.84 24.82
CA GLY A 956 39.93 8.73 26.23
C GLY A 956 39.46 7.31 26.62
N GLU A 957 40.08 6.76 27.66
CA GLU A 957 39.70 5.50 28.34
C GLU A 957 38.29 5.62 28.97
N VAL A 958 37.42 4.60 29.06
CA VAL A 958 37.54 3.19 29.48
C VAL A 958 37.79 3.02 30.98
N GLU A 959 36.73 2.64 31.71
CA GLU A 959 36.85 1.96 33.02
C GLU A 959 35.74 0.90 33.13
N ILE A 960 35.98 -0.18 33.88
CA ILE A 960 35.18 -1.42 33.88
C ILE A 960 34.76 -1.77 35.30
N LEU A 961 33.51 -2.20 35.50
CA LEU A 961 33.08 -2.96 36.68
C LEU A 961 32.21 -4.17 36.27
N ASP A 962 32.23 -5.20 37.13
CA ASP A 962 31.90 -6.60 36.83
C ASP A 962 30.72 -7.12 37.70
N ARG A 963 30.17 -8.29 37.32
CA ARG A 963 29.34 -9.26 38.10
C ARG A 963 27.81 -9.17 38.11
N SER A 964 27.21 -10.10 37.36
CA SER A 964 26.28 -11.19 37.79
C SER A 964 25.22 -10.89 38.87
N GLU A 965 23.96 -11.36 38.77
CA GLU A 965 23.59 -12.78 38.59
C GLU A 965 22.27 -13.04 37.82
N THR A 966 21.97 -14.33 37.65
CA THR A 966 20.91 -15.00 36.88
C THR A 966 19.46 -14.56 37.09
N GLY A 967 18.67 -14.56 36.00
CA GLY A 967 17.20 -14.61 36.04
C GLY A 967 16.54 -14.42 34.67
N GLN A 968 16.32 -15.50 33.90
CA GLN A 968 15.59 -15.43 32.63
C GLN A 968 14.25 -16.17 32.70
N GLU A 969 13.16 -15.41 32.76
CA GLU A 969 11.85 -15.86 32.28
C GLU A 969 11.79 -15.74 30.75
N TRP A 970 11.01 -16.60 30.10
CA TRP A 970 10.81 -16.55 28.65
C TRP A 970 9.83 -15.43 28.26
N VAL A 971 10.36 -14.23 28.01
CA VAL A 971 9.61 -13.12 27.42
C VAL A 971 9.52 -13.30 25.91
N GLU A 972 8.30 -13.32 25.39
CA GLU A 972 8.01 -13.34 23.94
C GLU A 972 8.30 -11.95 23.36
N LEU A 973 9.53 -11.77 22.84
CA LEU A 973 10.01 -10.47 22.35
C LEU A 973 9.62 -10.22 20.89
N GLU A 974 8.84 -9.15 20.66
CA GLU A 974 8.63 -8.55 19.34
C GLU A 974 9.99 -8.23 18.68
N PHE A 975 10.14 -8.57 17.40
CA PHE A 975 11.38 -8.30 16.67
C PHE A 975 11.47 -6.83 16.28
N ARG A 976 12.61 -6.18 16.58
CA ARG A 976 12.98 -4.91 15.93
C ARG A 976 13.00 -5.13 14.41
N THR A 977 12.20 -4.35 13.71
CA THR A 977 12.31 -4.19 12.26
C THR A 977 13.44 -3.19 11.94
N ARG A 978 13.81 -3.08 10.66
CA ARG A 978 14.77 -2.06 10.20
C ARG A 978 14.29 -0.61 10.47
N GLN A 979 12.98 -0.39 10.67
CA GLN A 979 12.45 0.91 11.10
C GLN A 979 12.77 1.22 12.57
N ASP A 980 12.91 0.21 13.44
CA ASP A 980 13.12 0.43 14.88
C ASP A 980 14.56 0.86 15.23
N GLU A 981 15.51 0.59 14.34
CA GLU A 981 16.84 1.22 14.35
C GLU A 981 16.77 2.68 13.87
N GLU A 982 16.04 2.99 12.79
CA GLU A 982 15.84 4.37 12.29
C GLU A 982 15.01 5.26 13.25
N LEU A 983 14.19 4.66 14.11
CA LEU A 983 13.29 5.35 15.05
C LEU A 983 13.85 5.48 16.48
N GLY A 984 14.98 4.87 16.80
CA GLY A 984 15.71 5.10 18.06
C GLY A 984 14.93 4.81 19.34
N ARG A 985 13.94 3.91 19.31
CA ARG A 985 13.07 3.63 20.47
C ARG A 985 13.75 2.70 21.49
N PRO A 986 13.62 2.96 22.81
CA PRO A 986 14.02 2.03 23.86
C PRO A 986 13.02 0.86 23.97
N ILE A 987 13.50 -0.27 24.50
CA ILE A 987 12.68 -1.45 24.76
C ILE A 987 11.69 -1.13 25.89
N LYS A 988 10.40 -1.42 25.69
CA LYS A 988 9.41 -1.44 26.79
C LYS A 988 9.46 -2.79 27.49
N GLY A 989 10.43 -2.95 28.39
CA GLY A 989 10.65 -4.20 29.12
C GLY A 989 11.96 -4.17 29.90
N CYS A 990 11.96 -3.48 31.03
CA CYS A 990 12.87 -3.66 32.15
C CYS A 990 12.02 -3.92 33.41
#